data_AF-A0A2V7NWM8-F1
#
_entry.id   AF-A0A2V7NWM8-F1
#
_cell.length_a   1.000
_cell.length_b   1.000
_cell.length_c   1.000
_cell.angle_alpha   90.00
_cell.angle_beta   90.00
_cell.angle_gamma   90.00
#
_symmetry.space_group_name_H-M   'P 1'
#
loop_
_entity.id
_entity.type
_entity.pdbx_description
1 polymer ?
#
loop_
_entity_poly.entity_id
_entity_poly.type
_entity_poly.pdbx_seq_one_letter_code
_entity_poly.pdbx_strand_id
1 'polypeptide(L)'
;MNRIRSPSLLGFLASALVAAGPARAQTIPPNAYGALRWRLIGPHRGGRVLAVAGVPGDPATFYFGAVDGGVWRTRNAGVTWEPLFDDEPIASIGALALAPSDPNVIYAGTGEASIRSDITYGAGVYKSTDGGAHWRALGLADTRHIGKVLVDPRNPDVVLVAALGHAYGPNSERGVFRSSDGGRTWTKVLYKDPDTGAIDLAADPADPEVVYAALYQARRPPWEQYPPDEGPGSGLYKSTDGGATWTPLAGHGLPAGPLGRIGLAVGRRARVYALIGAATGGGLYRSDDGGATWQLAGSDPRITSRSWYFCRVTVDPQNPDVVYVPNVALLKSTDGGKTFGVLKGQPGGDDYHELWVDPTSPTRMIVGSDQGAVVTLDGGRTWSSWYNQPTAQFYHVVTDDAFPYRVYGAQQDAGTAGVASRSDFGTITFRDWAPVGAGESGYIAPDPLDPDIVYGGDTYGGVHRFDRRTGQSQDISPWPVSSFGVPMPQRRYRFTWTSPLVFDRVDRHTLYHGAQMVLRTRDGGLHWETISPDLTGAAARPTSTDTGPTTVANAAARGYGVVYAIAPSPRAAGVVWVGSDDGLIHRTTDGGQHWQNVTPQGLPPWSTISLLEASPLDAAVAYAAVDRHRLDDFAPYISRTRDGGAHWTRADSGIAPQAYVQAVRADPERPGLLYAGTETGVYVSFDDGDHWQSLQLNLPVASVRDLAVHGRDLIAATHGRSFWVLD
;
A
#
# COMPACT_ATOMS: atom_id res chain seq x y z
N MET A 1 65.75 50.28 59.51
CA MET A 1 64.28 50.43 59.63
C MET A 1 63.69 50.50 58.23
N ASN A 2 62.76 49.58 57.94
CA ASN A 2 61.64 49.62 56.96
C ASN A 2 61.86 50.22 55.55
N ARG A 3 61.82 49.41 54.47
CA ARG A 3 60.61 48.95 53.71
C ARG A 3 59.98 50.12 52.92
N ILE A 4 59.64 50.11 51.63
CA ILE A 4 59.30 49.06 50.64
C ILE A 4 59.36 49.70 49.23
N ARG A 5 59.65 48.88 48.21
CA ARG A 5 59.58 49.19 46.77
C ARG A 5 58.13 49.13 46.26
N SER A 6 57.73 50.08 45.40
CA SER A 6 56.48 50.04 44.63
C SER A 6 56.60 49.13 43.40
N PRO A 7 55.59 48.31 43.06
CA PRO A 7 55.47 47.73 41.73
C PRO A 7 54.22 48.23 40.97
N SER A 8 54.47 48.62 39.72
CA SER A 8 53.82 48.17 38.48
C SER A 8 52.29 48.00 38.43
N LEU A 9 51.63 48.90 37.69
CA LEU A 9 50.32 48.69 37.08
C LEU A 9 50.50 47.89 35.76
N LEU A 10 50.00 46.66 35.71
CA LEU A 10 49.72 45.94 34.46
C LEU A 10 48.22 46.06 34.19
N GLY A 11 47.86 46.68 33.05
CA GLY A 11 46.49 46.78 32.58
C GLY A 11 45.99 45.43 32.04
N PHE A 12 44.86 44.99 32.56
CA PHE A 12 44.11 43.81 32.12
C PHE A 12 43.47 44.06 30.74
N LEU A 13 43.80 43.21 29.74
CA LEU A 13 42.92 42.96 28.60
C LEU A 13 41.78 42.04 29.08
N ALA A 14 40.54 42.52 29.05
CA ALA A 14 39.35 41.70 29.23
C ALA A 14 38.85 41.24 27.86
N SER A 15 38.99 39.94 27.59
CA SER A 15 38.41 39.27 26.44
C SER A 15 36.88 39.23 26.55
N ALA A 16 36.19 39.89 25.62
CA ALA A 16 34.74 39.75 25.46
C ALA A 16 34.44 38.39 24.81
N LEU A 17 34.02 37.41 25.61
CA LEU A 17 33.35 36.20 25.13
C LEU A 17 31.95 36.60 24.66
N VAL A 18 31.76 36.67 23.34
CA VAL A 18 30.43 36.66 22.74
C VAL A 18 29.85 35.26 22.94
N ALA A 19 28.90 35.14 23.86
CA ALA A 19 28.07 33.95 23.97
C ALA A 19 27.20 33.86 22.69
N ALA A 20 27.64 33.07 21.73
CA ALA A 20 26.79 32.61 20.64
C ALA A 20 25.72 31.70 21.25
N GLY A 21 24.53 32.23 21.49
CA GLY A 21 23.36 31.40 21.79
C GLY A 21 23.12 30.44 20.62
N PRO A 22 22.57 29.23 20.87
CA PRO A 22 22.22 28.33 19.79
C PRO A 22 21.25 29.06 18.86
N ALA A 23 21.63 29.22 17.59
CA ALA A 23 20.72 29.69 16.56
C ALA A 23 19.52 28.75 16.57
N ARG A 24 18.35 29.24 16.99
CA ARG A 24 17.11 28.49 16.83
C ARG A 24 16.93 28.29 15.33
N ALA A 25 16.89 27.03 14.90
CA ALA A 25 16.52 26.67 13.54
C ALA A 25 15.24 27.42 13.15
N GLN A 26 15.30 28.17 12.05
CA GLN A 26 14.17 28.96 11.58
C GLN A 26 13.16 28.02 10.92
N THR A 27 12.09 27.69 11.63
CA THR A 27 10.87 27.22 10.97
C THR A 27 10.39 28.33 10.04
N ILE A 28 10.24 28.01 8.75
CA ILE A 28 9.69 28.96 7.79
C ILE A 28 8.18 29.00 8.03
N PRO A 29 7.57 30.14 8.34
CA PRO A 29 6.13 30.19 8.59
C PRO A 29 5.35 29.63 7.38
N PRO A 30 4.32 28.76 7.57
CA PRO A 30 3.61 28.15 6.44
C PRO A 30 3.01 29.14 5.44
N ASN A 31 2.68 30.37 5.88
CA ASN A 31 2.20 31.43 5.00
C ASN A 31 3.25 31.90 3.97
N ALA A 32 4.55 31.68 4.20
CA ALA A 32 5.62 32.07 3.28
C ALA A 32 5.63 31.22 1.99
N TYR A 33 5.03 30.03 2.02
CA TYR A 33 4.85 29.16 0.86
C TYR A 33 3.37 28.79 0.61
N GLY A 34 2.43 29.49 1.28
CA GLY A 34 0.99 29.22 1.19
C GLY A 34 0.35 29.55 -0.17
N ALA A 35 1.08 30.24 -1.05
CA ALA A 35 0.69 30.50 -2.43
C ALA A 35 0.90 29.27 -3.35
N LEU A 36 1.77 28.34 -2.95
CA LEU A 36 2.00 27.10 -3.70
C LEU A 36 0.74 26.23 -3.71
N ARG A 37 0.55 25.48 -4.79
CA ARG A 37 -0.58 24.56 -4.94
C ARG A 37 -0.15 23.25 -5.59
N TRP A 38 -0.57 22.15 -4.99
CA TRP A 38 -0.48 20.84 -5.63
C TRP A 38 -1.54 20.75 -6.72
N ARG A 39 -1.10 20.48 -7.94
CA ARG A 39 -1.95 20.23 -9.10
C ARG A 39 -1.96 18.74 -9.41
N LEU A 40 -3.15 18.14 -9.37
CA LEU A 40 -3.37 16.77 -9.81
C LEU A 40 -3.10 16.68 -11.32
N ILE A 41 -2.14 15.85 -11.70
CA ILE A 41 -1.83 15.59 -13.11
C ILE A 41 -2.35 14.23 -13.59
N GLY A 42 -2.92 13.42 -12.71
CA GLY A 42 -3.44 12.11 -13.06
C GLY A 42 -2.34 11.04 -13.18
N PRO A 43 -2.54 9.96 -13.96
CA PRO A 43 -3.73 9.69 -14.78
C PRO A 43 -5.00 9.56 -13.95
N HIS A 44 -6.15 9.81 -14.59
CA HIS A 44 -7.47 9.59 -14.01
C HIS A 44 -7.88 8.13 -14.18
N ARG A 45 -7.04 7.18 -13.76
CA ARG A 45 -7.32 5.74 -13.81
C ARG A 45 -7.42 5.17 -12.40
N GLY A 46 -8.42 4.33 -12.16
CA GLY A 46 -8.70 3.77 -10.85
C GLY A 46 -7.56 2.90 -10.33
N GLY A 47 -7.36 2.96 -9.02
CA GLY A 47 -6.59 1.99 -8.24
C GLY A 47 -7.50 1.17 -7.34
N ARG A 48 -6.92 0.43 -6.41
CA ARG A 48 -7.61 -0.64 -5.70
C ARG A 48 -8.79 -0.21 -4.85
N VAL A 49 -9.89 -0.97 -4.97
CA VAL A 49 -11.16 -0.77 -4.25
C VAL A 49 -11.58 -2.08 -3.58
N LEU A 50 -11.73 -2.03 -2.26
CA LEU A 50 -12.17 -3.19 -1.45
C LEU A 50 -13.56 -3.03 -0.84
N ALA A 51 -14.16 -1.86 -0.99
CA ALA A 51 -15.45 -1.55 -0.39
C ALA A 51 -16.34 -0.86 -1.41
N VAL A 52 -17.54 -1.38 -1.61
CA VAL A 52 -18.54 -0.79 -2.50
C VAL A 52 -19.92 -0.86 -1.87
N ALA A 53 -20.76 0.13 -2.16
CA ALA A 53 -22.14 0.16 -1.73
C ALA A 53 -23.00 0.94 -2.73
N GLY A 54 -24.30 0.65 -2.75
CA GLY A 54 -25.28 1.39 -3.53
C GLY A 54 -26.50 1.75 -2.70
N VAL A 55 -27.30 2.68 -3.22
CA VAL A 55 -28.59 3.05 -2.61
C VAL A 55 -29.68 2.15 -3.22
N PRO A 56 -30.36 1.29 -2.44
CA PRO A 56 -31.39 0.40 -2.96
C PRO A 56 -32.46 1.15 -3.77
N GLY A 57 -32.71 0.72 -5.01
CA GLY A 57 -33.72 1.33 -5.87
C GLY A 57 -33.26 2.56 -6.66
N ASP A 58 -32.14 3.19 -6.29
CA ASP A 58 -31.57 4.32 -7.02
C ASP A 58 -30.56 3.82 -8.07
N PRO A 59 -30.83 4.01 -9.37
CA PRO A 59 -29.94 3.54 -10.43
C PRO A 59 -28.69 4.42 -10.63
N ALA A 60 -28.58 5.56 -9.94
CA ALA A 60 -27.56 6.56 -10.22
C ALA A 60 -26.53 6.71 -9.08
N THR A 61 -26.92 6.44 -7.83
CA THR A 61 -26.07 6.69 -6.66
C THR A 61 -25.34 5.44 -6.16
N PHE A 62 -24.01 5.48 -6.24
CA PHE A 62 -23.13 4.45 -5.70
C PHE A 62 -21.93 5.07 -4.99
N TYR A 63 -21.31 4.27 -4.12
CA TYR A 63 -20.14 4.65 -3.35
C TYR A 63 -19.08 3.57 -3.46
N PHE A 64 -17.82 3.99 -3.42
CA PHE A 64 -16.71 3.08 -3.19
C PHE A 64 -15.73 3.64 -2.16
N GLY A 65 -15.01 2.75 -1.49
CA GLY A 65 -13.86 3.05 -0.67
C GLY A 65 -12.59 2.53 -1.35
N ALA A 66 -11.69 3.44 -1.68
CA ALA A 66 -10.40 3.10 -2.24
C ALA A 66 -9.40 2.76 -1.14
N VAL A 67 -8.48 1.86 -1.45
CA VAL A 67 -7.28 1.65 -0.64
C VAL A 67 -6.38 2.86 -0.82
N ASP A 68 -6.15 3.58 0.28
CA ASP A 68 -5.35 4.81 0.35
C ASP A 68 -5.85 5.96 -0.57
N GLY A 69 -7.13 5.92 -0.95
CA GLY A 69 -7.74 6.89 -1.86
C GLY A 69 -9.03 7.53 -1.35
N GLY A 70 -9.49 7.17 -0.15
CA GLY A 70 -10.68 7.72 0.50
C GLY A 70 -12.00 7.13 -0.01
N VAL A 71 -13.10 7.73 0.45
CA VAL A 71 -14.47 7.39 0.03
C VAL A 71 -14.89 8.27 -1.14
N TRP A 72 -15.56 7.68 -2.13
CA TRP A 72 -16.03 8.35 -3.34
C TRP A 72 -17.50 8.07 -3.59
N ARG A 73 -18.15 9.01 -4.28
CA ARG A 73 -19.55 8.88 -4.71
C ARG A 73 -19.72 9.20 -6.19
N THR A 74 -20.59 8.47 -6.83
CA THR A 74 -21.19 8.84 -8.11
C THR A 74 -22.68 9.12 -7.92
N ARG A 75 -23.23 10.04 -8.72
CA ARG A 75 -24.67 10.31 -8.84
C ARG A 75 -25.18 10.12 -10.27
N ASN A 76 -24.39 9.45 -11.10
CA ASN A 76 -24.66 9.21 -12.52
C ASN A 76 -24.12 7.85 -12.98
N ALA A 77 -24.26 6.83 -12.12
CA ALA A 77 -23.92 5.44 -12.43
C ALA A 77 -22.48 5.23 -12.90
N GLY A 78 -21.52 5.90 -12.26
CA GLY A 78 -20.09 5.69 -12.47
C GLY A 78 -19.49 6.47 -13.64
N VAL A 79 -20.20 7.47 -14.19
CA VAL A 79 -19.66 8.37 -15.22
C VAL A 79 -18.69 9.39 -14.62
N THR A 80 -19.02 9.95 -13.46
CA THR A 80 -18.11 10.82 -12.66
C THR A 80 -18.14 10.44 -11.19
N TRP A 81 -17.02 10.70 -10.51
CA TRP A 81 -16.81 10.40 -9.10
C TRP A 81 -16.35 11.63 -8.32
N GLU A 82 -16.91 11.81 -7.13
CA GLU A 82 -16.64 12.91 -6.21
C GLU A 82 -15.96 12.36 -4.94
N PRO A 83 -14.80 12.88 -4.51
CA PRO A 83 -14.19 12.44 -3.26
C PRO A 83 -14.96 13.02 -2.07
N LEU A 84 -15.10 12.23 -1.01
CA LEU A 84 -15.91 12.53 0.17
C LEU A 84 -15.11 12.44 1.48
N PHE A 85 -13.82 12.11 1.43
CA PHE A 85 -13.02 11.73 2.60
C PHE A 85 -11.64 12.40 2.62
N ASP A 86 -11.41 13.43 1.78
CA ASP A 86 -10.10 14.07 1.61
C ASP A 86 -9.65 14.87 2.86
N ASP A 87 -10.59 15.27 3.73
CA ASP A 87 -10.32 16.04 4.95
C ASP A 87 -10.00 15.16 6.19
N GLU A 88 -10.13 13.84 6.06
CA GLU A 88 -9.89 12.91 7.14
C GLU A 88 -8.40 12.52 7.25
N PRO A 89 -7.90 12.18 8.46
CA PRO A 89 -6.46 11.98 8.69
C PRO A 89 -5.91 10.67 8.12
N ILE A 90 -6.71 9.90 7.39
CA ILE A 90 -6.32 8.66 6.74
C ILE A 90 -7.20 8.42 5.50
N ALA A 91 -6.63 7.84 4.44
CA ALA A 91 -7.35 7.57 3.20
C ALA A 91 -7.61 6.09 2.93
N SER A 92 -7.05 5.19 3.74
CA SER A 92 -7.27 3.75 3.59
C SER A 92 -8.68 3.35 3.97
N ILE A 93 -9.47 2.81 3.03
CA ILE A 93 -10.82 2.28 3.30
C ILE A 93 -10.83 0.75 3.11
N GLY A 94 -11.19 0.03 4.16
CA GLY A 94 -11.33 -1.44 4.15
C GLY A 94 -12.78 -1.93 4.10
N ALA A 95 -13.73 -1.11 4.56
CA ALA A 95 -15.14 -1.46 4.56
C ALA A 95 -16.04 -0.22 4.43
N LEU A 96 -17.18 -0.39 3.78
CA LEU A 96 -18.18 0.66 3.59
C LEU A 96 -19.57 0.04 3.71
N ALA A 97 -20.43 0.63 4.54
CA ALA A 97 -21.80 0.17 4.72
C ALA A 97 -22.77 1.36 4.79
N LEU A 98 -23.81 1.30 3.97
CA LEU A 98 -24.98 2.18 4.07
C LEU A 98 -26.02 1.49 4.96
N ALA A 99 -26.67 2.26 5.84
CA ALA A 99 -27.75 1.71 6.63
C ALA A 99 -28.97 1.41 5.73
N PRO A 100 -29.52 0.18 5.72
CA PRO A 100 -30.68 -0.14 4.88
C PRO A 100 -31.94 0.67 5.22
N SER A 101 -32.07 1.13 6.47
CA SER A 101 -33.18 1.95 6.96
C SER A 101 -33.05 3.43 6.62
N ASP A 102 -31.83 3.92 6.38
CA ASP A 102 -31.55 5.30 5.98
C ASP A 102 -30.21 5.38 5.21
N PRO A 103 -30.23 5.40 3.87
CA PRO A 103 -29.02 5.44 3.05
C PRO A 103 -28.16 6.70 3.21
N ASN A 104 -28.62 7.73 3.94
CA ASN A 104 -27.76 8.88 4.30
C ASN A 104 -26.80 8.55 5.45
N VAL A 105 -27.10 7.50 6.23
CA VAL A 105 -26.21 7.00 7.27
C VAL A 105 -25.20 6.04 6.67
N ILE A 106 -23.94 6.46 6.66
CA ILE A 106 -22.82 5.72 6.09
C ILE A 106 -21.80 5.45 7.18
N TYR A 107 -21.32 4.21 7.26
CA TYR A 107 -20.16 3.85 8.07
C TYR A 107 -18.99 3.47 7.16
N ALA A 108 -17.83 4.08 7.41
CA ALA A 108 -16.56 3.73 6.77
C ALA A 108 -15.63 3.10 7.80
N GLY A 109 -15.23 1.86 7.55
CA GLY A 109 -14.14 1.20 8.26
C GLY A 109 -12.83 1.48 7.53
N THR A 110 -11.88 2.10 8.23
CA THR A 110 -10.60 2.47 7.63
C THR A 110 -9.54 1.36 7.79
N GLY A 111 -8.57 1.34 6.90
CA GLY A 111 -7.53 0.32 6.80
C GLY A 111 -7.99 -0.95 6.12
N GLU A 112 -7.37 -1.30 5.00
CA GLU A 112 -7.72 -2.52 4.26
C GLU A 112 -7.37 -3.80 5.02
N ALA A 113 -8.20 -4.84 4.88
CA ALA A 113 -7.98 -6.13 5.52
C ALA A 113 -7.42 -7.22 4.59
N SER A 114 -7.12 -6.87 3.32
CA SER A 114 -6.46 -7.76 2.37
C SER A 114 -4.95 -7.63 2.49
N ILE A 115 -4.36 -8.41 3.43
CA ILE A 115 -2.95 -8.29 3.83
C ILE A 115 -2.01 -8.48 2.61
N ARG A 116 -1.39 -7.38 2.18
CA ARG A 116 -0.35 -7.29 1.13
C ARG A 116 0.87 -6.54 1.65
N SER A 117 1.85 -6.29 0.76
CA SER A 117 3.10 -5.61 1.10
C SER A 117 3.04 -4.10 1.20
N ASP A 118 2.08 -3.53 0.51
CA ASP A 118 1.87 -2.12 0.21
C ASP A 118 0.58 -1.59 0.84
N ILE A 119 0.03 -2.34 1.81
CA ILE A 119 -1.14 -1.90 2.57
C ILE A 119 -0.79 -0.74 3.49
N THR A 120 -1.81 0.05 3.78
CA THR A 120 -1.77 1.17 4.72
C THR A 120 -2.69 0.89 5.92
N TYR A 121 -2.37 1.49 7.07
CA TYR A 121 -3.19 1.38 8.27
C TYR A 121 -4.43 2.28 8.21
N GLY A 122 -5.39 2.02 9.08
CA GLY A 122 -6.60 2.80 9.30
C GLY A 122 -6.58 3.54 10.63
N ALA A 123 -7.52 4.47 10.79
CA ALA A 123 -7.79 5.24 12.01
C ALA A 123 -9.15 4.85 12.65
N GLY A 124 -9.60 3.61 12.46
CA GLY A 124 -10.83 3.06 13.04
C GLY A 124 -12.06 3.27 12.18
N VAL A 125 -13.20 3.59 12.80
CA VAL A 125 -14.51 3.70 12.13
C VAL A 125 -14.98 5.14 12.09
N TYR A 126 -15.57 5.55 10.96
CA TYR A 126 -16.16 6.86 10.74
C TYR A 126 -17.64 6.73 10.38
N LYS A 127 -18.46 7.70 10.79
CA LYS A 127 -19.89 7.79 10.43
C LYS A 127 -20.21 9.12 9.78
N SER A 128 -20.97 9.06 8.70
CA SER A 128 -21.70 10.20 8.13
C SER A 128 -23.20 9.96 8.31
N THR A 129 -23.97 11.05 8.45
CA THR A 129 -25.45 11.04 8.49
C THR A 129 -26.06 11.91 7.40
N ASP A 130 -25.27 12.35 6.44
CA ASP A 130 -25.66 13.28 5.37
C ASP A 130 -25.15 12.83 3.99
N GLY A 131 -25.02 11.51 3.79
CA GLY A 131 -24.60 10.95 2.52
C GLY A 131 -23.12 11.19 2.19
N GLY A 132 -22.29 11.27 3.23
CA GLY A 132 -20.84 11.40 3.17
C GLY A 132 -20.32 12.84 3.04
N ALA A 133 -21.14 13.86 3.28
CA ALA A 133 -20.69 15.25 3.23
C ALA A 133 -19.86 15.63 4.47
N HIS A 134 -20.21 15.10 5.64
CA HIS A 134 -19.41 15.24 6.86
C HIS A 134 -19.24 13.89 7.55
N TRP A 135 -18.06 13.68 8.14
CA TRP A 135 -17.72 12.46 8.86
C TRP A 135 -17.38 12.75 10.32
N ARG A 136 -17.61 11.75 11.16
CA ARG A 136 -17.24 11.75 12.57
C ARG A 136 -16.50 10.47 12.90
N ALA A 137 -15.30 10.58 13.46
CA ALA A 137 -14.58 9.45 14.02
C ALA A 137 -15.37 8.82 15.20
N LEU A 138 -15.39 7.49 15.25
CA LEU A 138 -16.14 6.68 16.22
C LEU A 138 -15.23 5.82 17.11
N GLY A 139 -13.92 6.02 17.06
CA GLY A 139 -12.94 5.22 17.79
C GLY A 139 -12.53 3.96 17.01
N LEU A 140 -12.03 2.95 17.73
CA LEU A 140 -11.40 1.74 17.17
C LEU A 140 -10.11 2.03 16.37
N ALA A 141 -9.41 3.13 16.64
CA ALA A 141 -8.20 3.50 15.88
C ALA A 141 -7.10 2.42 15.90
N ASP A 142 -6.92 1.75 17.04
CA ASP A 142 -5.89 0.71 17.21
C ASP A 142 -6.26 -0.63 16.56
N THR A 143 -7.48 -0.79 16.01
CA THR A 143 -7.78 -1.97 15.18
C THR A 143 -6.99 -1.95 13.88
N ARG A 144 -6.69 -0.75 13.36
CA ARG A 144 -5.99 -0.43 12.10
C ARG A 144 -6.54 -1.03 10.81
N HIS A 145 -7.20 -2.17 10.81
CA HIS A 145 -7.68 -2.83 9.60
C HIS A 145 -9.09 -3.35 9.86
N ILE A 146 -10.08 -2.72 9.22
CA ILE A 146 -11.49 -3.08 9.32
C ILE A 146 -11.89 -3.85 8.07
N GLY A 147 -12.24 -5.13 8.25
CA GLY A 147 -12.58 -6.03 7.14
C GLY A 147 -14.06 -5.99 6.73
N LYS A 148 -14.96 -5.62 7.65
CA LYS A 148 -16.40 -5.51 7.36
C LYS A 148 -17.09 -4.61 8.38
N VAL A 149 -18.09 -3.86 7.90
CA VAL A 149 -19.09 -3.18 8.75
C VAL A 149 -20.46 -3.73 8.37
N LEU A 150 -21.25 -4.10 9.37
CA LEU A 150 -22.60 -4.61 9.19
C LEU A 150 -23.55 -3.74 10.02
N VAL A 151 -24.54 -3.14 9.35
CA VAL A 151 -25.53 -2.27 9.99
C VAL A 151 -26.87 -3.00 10.06
N ASP A 152 -27.53 -2.97 11.21
CA ASP A 152 -28.85 -3.58 11.37
C ASP A 152 -29.86 -2.92 10.41
N PRO A 153 -30.62 -3.71 9.62
CA PRO A 153 -31.54 -3.17 8.63
C PRO A 153 -32.71 -2.38 9.23
N ARG A 154 -33.01 -2.57 10.52
CA ARG A 154 -34.13 -1.93 11.24
C ARG A 154 -33.70 -0.67 11.97
N ASN A 155 -32.42 -0.57 12.37
CA ASN A 155 -31.92 0.53 13.18
C ASN A 155 -30.46 0.89 12.81
N PRO A 156 -30.19 2.10 12.26
CA PRO A 156 -28.85 2.49 11.84
C PRO A 156 -27.86 2.66 13.01
N ASP A 157 -28.32 2.64 14.25
CA ASP A 157 -27.47 2.76 15.45
C ASP A 157 -26.98 1.41 15.99
N VAL A 158 -27.48 0.28 15.49
CA VAL A 158 -26.97 -1.05 15.81
C VAL A 158 -25.99 -1.48 14.72
N VAL A 159 -24.72 -1.65 15.10
CA VAL A 159 -23.62 -1.88 14.15
C VAL A 159 -22.66 -2.93 14.69
N LEU A 160 -22.22 -3.82 13.82
CA LEU A 160 -21.13 -4.76 14.05
C LEU A 160 -19.94 -4.43 13.15
N VAL A 161 -18.73 -4.58 13.69
CA VAL A 161 -17.46 -4.29 13.00
C VAL A 161 -16.56 -5.52 13.14
N ALA A 162 -16.09 -6.03 12.00
CA ALA A 162 -15.04 -7.04 11.95
C ALA A 162 -13.66 -6.36 11.85
N ALA A 163 -12.89 -6.44 12.93
CA ALA A 163 -11.55 -5.91 13.02
C ALA A 163 -10.53 -7.04 12.85
N LEU A 164 -9.72 -6.94 11.78
CA LEU A 164 -8.60 -7.84 11.57
C LEU A 164 -7.51 -7.58 12.61
N GLY A 165 -7.32 -6.34 13.05
CA GLY A 165 -6.17 -5.93 13.86
C GLY A 165 -4.93 -5.65 13.02
N HIS A 166 -3.80 -5.42 13.69
CA HIS A 166 -2.52 -5.11 13.03
C HIS A 166 -2.08 -6.21 12.05
N ALA A 167 -1.86 -5.89 10.77
CA ALA A 167 -1.46 -6.89 9.78
C ALA A 167 -0.04 -7.45 10.00
N TYR A 168 0.81 -6.70 10.71
CA TYR A 168 2.25 -6.98 10.87
C TYR A 168 2.66 -7.33 12.31
N GLY A 169 1.74 -7.24 13.27
CA GLY A 169 2.07 -7.43 14.69
C GLY A 169 0.91 -7.97 15.54
N PRO A 170 1.19 -8.46 16.75
CA PRO A 170 0.16 -8.80 17.72
C PRO A 170 -0.62 -7.58 18.19
N ASN A 171 -1.92 -7.76 18.37
CA ASN A 171 -2.79 -6.67 18.78
C ASN A 171 -4.02 -7.20 19.53
N SER A 172 -4.41 -6.53 20.62
CA SER A 172 -5.57 -6.90 21.44
C SER A 172 -6.89 -6.39 20.88
N GLU A 173 -6.88 -5.42 19.95
CA GLU A 173 -8.05 -4.85 19.27
C GLU A 173 -8.46 -5.65 18.02
N ARG A 174 -8.41 -6.97 18.15
CA ARG A 174 -8.90 -7.92 17.16
C ARG A 174 -10.30 -8.42 17.48
N GLY A 175 -11.02 -8.90 16.47
CA GLY A 175 -12.29 -9.60 16.62
C GLY A 175 -13.51 -8.77 16.22
N VAL A 176 -14.67 -9.06 16.83
CA VAL A 176 -15.93 -8.38 16.50
C VAL A 176 -16.28 -7.37 17.57
N PHE A 177 -16.59 -6.15 17.16
CA PHE A 177 -17.08 -5.08 18.01
C PHE A 177 -18.54 -4.77 17.68
N ARG A 178 -19.35 -4.54 18.72
CA ARG A 178 -20.76 -4.19 18.61
C ARG A 178 -21.03 -2.82 19.22
N SER A 179 -21.84 -2.03 18.55
CA SER A 179 -22.44 -0.80 19.08
C SER A 179 -23.97 -0.87 18.97
N SER A 180 -24.66 -0.24 19.92
CA SER A 180 -26.12 -0.05 19.88
C SER A 180 -26.52 1.43 20.01
N ASP A 181 -25.57 2.34 19.85
CA ASP A 181 -25.74 3.79 19.97
C ASP A 181 -25.11 4.56 18.81
N GLY A 182 -24.96 3.90 17.66
CA GLY A 182 -24.45 4.48 16.43
C GLY A 182 -22.95 4.72 16.45
N GLY A 183 -22.21 3.86 17.15
CA GLY A 183 -20.76 3.88 17.27
C GLY A 183 -20.22 4.87 18.28
N ARG A 184 -21.04 5.40 19.21
CA ARG A 184 -20.52 6.24 20.30
C ARG A 184 -19.77 5.39 21.33
N THR A 185 -20.24 4.17 21.56
CA THR A 185 -19.56 3.17 22.38
C THR A 185 -19.49 1.83 21.67
N TRP A 186 -18.45 1.05 21.99
CA TRP A 186 -18.16 -0.25 21.40
C TRP A 186 -17.93 -1.29 22.49
N THR A 187 -18.51 -2.48 22.30
CA THR A 187 -18.26 -3.67 23.11
C THR A 187 -17.57 -4.72 22.25
N LYS A 188 -16.43 -5.26 22.70
CA LYS A 188 -15.76 -6.41 22.06
C LYS A 188 -16.54 -7.68 22.40
N VAL A 189 -17.22 -8.26 21.41
CA VAL A 189 -18.20 -9.35 21.58
C VAL A 189 -17.68 -10.71 21.10
N LEU A 190 -16.64 -10.73 20.25
CA LEU A 190 -15.95 -11.95 19.84
C LEU A 190 -14.45 -11.67 19.78
N TYR A 191 -13.66 -12.42 20.52
CA TYR A 191 -12.19 -12.33 20.54
C TYR A 191 -11.62 -13.72 20.83
N LYS A 192 -10.48 -14.05 20.20
CA LYS A 192 -9.81 -15.34 20.40
C LYS A 192 -8.45 -15.15 21.07
N ASP A 193 -7.57 -14.39 20.42
CA ASP A 193 -6.19 -14.13 20.85
C ASP A 193 -5.61 -12.94 20.06
N PRO A 194 -4.39 -12.46 20.39
CA PRO A 194 -3.77 -11.34 19.69
C PRO A 194 -3.37 -11.60 18.23
N ASP A 195 -3.48 -12.84 17.74
CA ASP A 195 -3.08 -13.32 16.40
C ASP A 195 -4.27 -13.51 15.46
N THR A 196 -5.49 -13.56 16.00
CA THR A 196 -6.71 -13.92 15.27
C THR A 196 -7.69 -12.75 15.24
N GLY A 197 -7.91 -12.18 14.05
CA GLY A 197 -8.86 -11.08 13.81
C GLY A 197 -10.16 -11.54 13.18
N ALA A 198 -11.18 -10.68 13.15
CA ALA A 198 -12.38 -10.90 12.35
C ALA A 198 -12.22 -10.30 10.95
N ILE A 199 -12.63 -11.04 9.92
CA ILE A 199 -12.41 -10.65 8.50
C ILE A 199 -13.72 -10.46 7.71
N ASP A 200 -14.81 -11.10 8.14
CA ASP A 200 -16.12 -10.97 7.48
C ASP A 200 -17.29 -11.13 8.45
N LEU A 201 -18.42 -10.53 8.07
CA LEU A 201 -19.70 -10.56 8.77
C LEU A 201 -20.84 -10.65 7.74
N ALA A 202 -21.86 -11.45 8.04
CA ALA A 202 -23.10 -11.49 7.27
C ALA A 202 -24.29 -11.77 8.20
N ALA A 203 -25.44 -11.13 7.94
CA ALA A 203 -26.68 -11.35 8.68
C ALA A 203 -27.77 -11.93 7.78
N ASP A 204 -28.70 -12.69 8.37
CA ASP A 204 -29.89 -13.13 7.68
C ASP A 204 -30.78 -11.91 7.32
N PRO A 205 -31.09 -11.69 6.04
CA PRO A 205 -31.91 -10.54 5.63
C PRO A 205 -33.36 -10.63 6.14
N ALA A 206 -33.83 -11.79 6.58
CA ALA A 206 -35.16 -12.00 7.16
C ALA A 206 -35.16 -11.95 8.69
N ASP A 207 -34.02 -12.22 9.34
CA ASP A 207 -33.87 -12.19 10.80
C ASP A 207 -32.49 -11.62 11.20
N PRO A 208 -32.38 -10.30 11.40
CA PRO A 208 -31.11 -9.65 11.72
C PRO A 208 -30.55 -10.01 13.10
N GLU A 209 -31.27 -10.76 13.94
CA GLU A 209 -30.69 -11.35 15.15
C GLU A 209 -29.72 -12.50 14.82
N VAL A 210 -29.89 -13.13 13.66
CA VAL A 210 -29.01 -14.20 13.19
C VAL A 210 -27.86 -13.63 12.37
N VAL A 211 -26.66 -13.71 12.94
CA VAL A 211 -25.43 -13.16 12.35
C VAL A 211 -24.33 -14.20 12.34
N TYR A 212 -23.48 -14.16 11.31
CA TYR A 212 -22.30 -15.01 11.16
C TYR A 212 -21.03 -14.17 11.13
N ALA A 213 -19.96 -14.67 11.73
CA ALA A 213 -18.66 -14.03 11.74
C ALA A 213 -17.55 -15.01 11.35
N ALA A 214 -16.60 -14.53 10.55
CA ALA A 214 -15.39 -15.25 10.21
C ALA A 214 -14.20 -14.65 10.96
N LEU A 215 -13.46 -15.49 11.68
CA LEU A 215 -12.16 -15.17 12.23
C LEU A 215 -11.05 -15.72 11.32
N TYR A 216 -9.96 -14.96 11.18
CA TYR A 216 -8.79 -15.27 10.37
C TYR A 216 -7.52 -15.02 11.19
N GLN A 217 -6.72 -16.08 11.38
CA GLN A 217 -5.40 -15.97 12.01
C GLN A 217 -4.34 -15.82 10.92
N ALA A 218 -3.91 -14.59 10.66
CA ALA A 218 -2.80 -14.31 9.77
C ALA A 218 -2.07 -13.02 10.14
N ARG A 219 -0.75 -13.05 9.94
CA ARG A 219 0.12 -11.87 9.90
C ARG A 219 1.13 -12.08 8.78
N ARG A 220 1.50 -11.00 8.11
CA ARG A 220 2.54 -11.06 7.08
C ARG A 220 3.88 -10.72 7.71
N PRO A 221 4.90 -11.59 7.62
CA PRO A 221 6.24 -11.23 8.06
C PRO A 221 6.92 -10.27 7.07
N PRO A 222 7.91 -9.46 7.50
CA PRO A 222 8.54 -8.45 6.65
C PRO A 222 9.30 -9.02 5.44
N TRP A 223 9.74 -10.29 5.50
CA TRP A 223 10.53 -10.97 4.46
C TRP A 223 9.71 -11.74 3.42
N GLU A 224 8.39 -11.91 3.62
CA GLU A 224 7.53 -12.63 2.67
C GLU A 224 6.67 -11.65 1.88
N GLN A 225 6.41 -11.95 0.60
CA GLN A 225 5.50 -11.13 -0.21
C GLN A 225 4.03 -11.33 0.21
N TYR A 226 3.67 -12.53 0.67
CA TYR A 226 2.29 -12.91 0.95
C TYR A 226 2.11 -13.36 2.41
N PRO A 227 0.90 -13.17 3.00
CA PRO A 227 0.59 -13.76 4.29
C PRO A 227 0.45 -15.29 4.20
N PRO A 228 0.46 -16.01 5.33
CA PRO A 228 0.10 -17.43 5.37
C PRO A 228 -1.33 -17.68 4.85
N ASP A 229 -1.50 -18.77 4.10
CA ASP A 229 -2.80 -19.18 3.56
C ASP A 229 -3.81 -19.57 4.65
N GLU A 230 -3.33 -20.19 5.74
CA GLU A 230 -4.16 -20.72 6.82
C GLU A 230 -3.54 -20.55 8.21
N GLY A 231 -4.39 -20.60 9.24
CA GLY A 231 -3.99 -20.49 10.64
C GLY A 231 -4.95 -21.25 11.56
N PRO A 232 -4.45 -21.87 12.65
CA PRO A 232 -5.27 -22.71 13.54
C PRO A 232 -6.32 -21.92 14.35
N GLY A 233 -6.15 -20.60 14.43
CA GLY A 233 -7.03 -19.65 15.09
C GLY A 233 -8.25 -19.27 14.24
N SER A 234 -8.21 -19.47 12.92
CA SER A 234 -9.32 -19.16 12.02
C SER A 234 -10.56 -20.01 12.34
N GLY A 235 -11.75 -19.48 12.01
CA GLY A 235 -12.99 -20.21 12.29
C GLY A 235 -14.27 -19.44 11.95
N LEU A 236 -15.38 -20.17 11.91
CA LEU A 236 -16.72 -19.64 11.66
C LEU A 236 -17.53 -19.62 12.95
N TYR A 237 -18.33 -18.57 13.15
CA TYR A 237 -19.14 -18.37 14.34
C TYR A 237 -20.55 -17.92 13.96
N LYS A 238 -21.53 -18.28 14.79
CA LYS A 238 -22.94 -17.87 14.66
C LYS A 238 -23.42 -17.20 15.95
N SER A 239 -24.19 -16.14 15.79
CA SER A 239 -25.00 -15.48 16.82
C SER A 239 -26.48 -15.60 16.47
N THR A 240 -27.33 -15.62 17.48
CA THR A 240 -28.80 -15.55 17.36
C THR A 240 -29.40 -14.46 18.26
N ASP A 241 -28.57 -13.49 18.66
CA ASP A 241 -28.91 -12.37 19.54
C ASP A 241 -28.29 -11.05 19.04
N GLY A 242 -28.21 -10.90 17.70
CA GLY A 242 -27.74 -9.68 17.06
C GLY A 242 -26.24 -9.42 17.26
N GLY A 243 -25.46 -10.49 17.38
CA GLY A 243 -24.01 -10.46 17.57
C GLY A 243 -23.54 -10.19 18.99
N ALA A 244 -24.41 -10.30 20.00
CA ALA A 244 -24.01 -10.10 21.40
C ALA A 244 -23.23 -11.31 21.95
N THR A 245 -23.62 -12.53 21.58
CA THR A 245 -22.91 -13.77 21.91
C THR A 245 -22.73 -14.67 20.70
N TRP A 246 -21.71 -15.55 20.74
CA TRP A 246 -21.26 -16.31 19.58
C TRP A 246 -21.00 -17.78 19.92
N THR A 247 -21.45 -18.67 19.04
CA THR A 247 -21.18 -20.11 19.08
C THR A 247 -20.29 -20.49 17.90
N PRO A 248 -19.17 -21.20 18.12
CA PRO A 248 -18.33 -21.68 17.01
C PRO A 248 -19.06 -22.74 16.17
N LEU A 249 -18.88 -22.68 14.86
CA LEU A 249 -19.35 -23.68 13.89
C LEU A 249 -18.16 -24.52 13.42
N ALA A 250 -18.22 -25.83 13.68
CA ALA A 250 -17.20 -26.80 13.26
C ALA A 250 -17.82 -28.18 13.03
N GLY A 251 -17.20 -29.00 12.18
CA GLY A 251 -17.72 -30.30 11.79
C GLY A 251 -18.98 -30.18 10.92
N HIS A 252 -19.86 -31.19 10.98
CA HIS A 252 -21.15 -31.21 10.26
C HIS A 252 -21.04 -30.87 8.76
N GLY A 253 -19.96 -31.30 8.12
CA GLY A 253 -19.68 -31.10 6.69
C GLY A 253 -18.65 -30.01 6.37
N LEU A 254 -18.28 -29.16 7.31
CA LEU A 254 -17.15 -28.21 7.16
C LEU A 254 -15.80 -28.94 7.12
N PRO A 255 -14.77 -28.35 6.47
CA PRO A 255 -13.45 -28.97 6.39
C PRO A 255 -12.78 -29.03 7.77
N ALA A 256 -11.99 -30.07 7.98
CA ALA A 256 -11.18 -30.24 9.18
C ALA A 256 -9.78 -29.64 9.00
N GLY A 257 -9.13 -29.27 10.10
CA GLY A 257 -7.78 -28.69 10.10
C GLY A 257 -7.79 -27.15 10.15
N PRO A 258 -6.60 -26.53 10.01
CA PRO A 258 -6.47 -25.07 9.93
C PRO A 258 -7.28 -24.51 8.76
N LEU A 259 -7.89 -23.35 8.97
CA LEU A 259 -8.63 -22.64 7.94
C LEU A 259 -7.91 -21.35 7.56
N GLY A 260 -8.06 -20.96 6.30
CA GLY A 260 -7.64 -19.68 5.76
C GLY A 260 -8.69 -18.60 5.93
N ARG A 261 -8.63 -17.61 5.04
CA ARG A 261 -9.62 -16.54 4.97
C ARG A 261 -10.98 -17.11 4.55
N ILE A 262 -12.04 -16.64 5.21
CA ILE A 262 -13.42 -17.08 4.97
C ILE A 262 -14.26 -15.87 4.56
N GLY A 263 -14.95 -15.97 3.42
CA GLY A 263 -15.97 -15.03 2.98
C GLY A 263 -17.38 -15.55 3.27
N LEU A 264 -18.29 -14.68 3.71
CA LEU A 264 -19.64 -15.05 4.14
C LEU A 264 -20.73 -14.31 3.38
N ALA A 265 -21.80 -15.03 3.03
CA ALA A 265 -23.04 -14.43 2.55
C ALA A 265 -24.25 -15.21 3.02
N VAL A 266 -25.33 -14.49 3.33
CA VAL A 266 -26.61 -15.08 3.74
C VAL A 266 -27.70 -14.64 2.78
N GLY A 267 -28.37 -15.61 2.18
CA GLY A 267 -29.56 -15.42 1.37
C GLY A 267 -30.84 -15.63 2.17
N ARG A 268 -31.98 -15.42 1.52
CA ARG A 268 -33.29 -15.74 2.10
C ARG A 268 -33.40 -17.23 2.48
N ARG A 269 -34.37 -17.54 3.35
CA ARG A 269 -34.69 -18.91 3.80
C ARG A 269 -33.52 -19.59 4.52
N ALA A 270 -32.80 -18.84 5.36
CA ALA A 270 -31.67 -19.33 6.14
C ALA A 270 -30.55 -20.00 5.32
N ARG A 271 -30.39 -19.61 4.04
CA ARG A 271 -29.31 -20.11 3.20
C ARG A 271 -28.02 -19.36 3.49
N VAL A 272 -26.99 -20.10 3.89
CA VAL A 272 -25.68 -19.53 4.22
C VAL A 272 -24.63 -20.09 3.27
N TYR A 273 -23.77 -19.22 2.78
CA TYR A 273 -22.59 -19.56 2.01
C TYR A 273 -21.33 -19.16 2.78
N ALA A 274 -20.34 -20.06 2.78
CA ALA A 274 -19.01 -19.81 3.30
C ALA A 274 -17.98 -20.22 2.24
N LEU A 275 -17.28 -19.23 1.68
CA LEU A 275 -16.13 -19.49 0.80
C LEU A 275 -14.89 -19.63 1.68
N ILE A 276 -14.35 -20.84 1.78
CA ILE A 276 -13.31 -21.19 2.74
C ILE A 276 -12.01 -21.48 2.00
N GLY A 277 -10.98 -20.65 2.26
CA GLY A 277 -9.60 -21.02 1.95
C GLY A 277 -9.11 -22.08 2.92
N ALA A 278 -8.46 -23.13 2.42
CA ALA A 278 -7.80 -24.15 3.22
C ALA A 278 -6.86 -24.96 2.32
N ALA A 279 -5.74 -25.45 2.85
CA ALA A 279 -4.80 -26.29 2.11
C ALA A 279 -5.45 -27.62 1.67
N THR A 280 -6.35 -28.17 2.51
CA THR A 280 -7.14 -29.35 2.19
C THR A 280 -8.62 -29.06 2.45
N GLY A 281 -9.47 -29.35 1.47
CA GLY A 281 -10.92 -29.14 1.59
C GLY A 281 -11.36 -27.68 1.43
N GLY A 282 -10.55 -26.80 0.82
CA GLY A 282 -11.00 -25.46 0.46
C GLY A 282 -12.11 -25.48 -0.61
N GLY A 283 -13.06 -24.55 -0.54
CA GLY A 283 -14.16 -24.46 -1.50
C GLY A 283 -15.32 -23.59 -1.02
N LEU A 284 -16.41 -23.59 -1.79
CA LEU A 284 -17.66 -22.95 -1.40
C LEU A 284 -18.57 -23.95 -0.68
N TYR A 285 -18.84 -23.68 0.59
CA TYR A 285 -19.74 -24.44 1.43
C TYR A 285 -21.10 -23.77 1.49
N ARG A 286 -22.16 -24.58 1.52
CA ARG A 286 -23.55 -24.12 1.64
C ARG A 286 -24.24 -24.83 2.80
N SER A 287 -25.02 -24.06 3.55
CA SER A 287 -26.00 -24.56 4.50
C SER A 287 -27.40 -24.12 4.09
N ASP A 288 -28.36 -25.03 4.27
CA ASP A 288 -29.79 -24.82 3.98
C ASP A 288 -30.64 -24.73 5.27
N ASP A 289 -30.00 -24.82 6.44
CA ASP A 289 -30.63 -24.87 7.77
C ASP A 289 -30.03 -23.85 8.74
N GLY A 290 -29.52 -22.72 8.21
CA GLY A 290 -28.96 -21.65 9.03
C GLY A 290 -27.64 -22.02 9.70
N GLY A 291 -26.83 -22.87 9.08
CA GLY A 291 -25.48 -23.24 9.52
C GLY A 291 -25.40 -24.43 10.47
N ALA A 292 -26.49 -25.20 10.64
CA ALA A 292 -26.48 -26.41 11.47
C ALA A 292 -25.82 -27.60 10.75
N THR A 293 -26.06 -27.74 9.44
CA THR A 293 -25.35 -28.68 8.58
C THR A 293 -24.84 -27.98 7.32
N TRP A 294 -23.71 -28.48 6.81
CA TRP A 294 -23.00 -27.91 5.68
C TRP A 294 -22.72 -28.97 4.62
N GLN A 295 -22.69 -28.55 3.37
CA GLN A 295 -22.25 -29.35 2.25
C GLN A 295 -21.29 -28.55 1.38
N LEU A 296 -20.28 -29.21 0.82
CA LEU A 296 -19.44 -28.62 -0.20
C LEU A 296 -20.29 -28.43 -1.48
N ALA A 297 -20.63 -27.18 -1.77
CA ALA A 297 -21.44 -26.84 -2.95
C ALA A 297 -20.60 -26.90 -4.23
N GLY A 298 -19.35 -26.44 -4.17
CA GLY A 298 -18.42 -26.47 -5.30
C GLY A 298 -16.97 -26.26 -4.88
N SER A 299 -16.05 -26.82 -5.67
CA SER A 299 -14.60 -26.77 -5.45
C SER A 299 -13.85 -26.33 -6.72
N ASP A 300 -14.45 -25.44 -7.51
CA ASP A 300 -13.80 -24.86 -8.68
C ASP A 300 -12.51 -24.15 -8.23
N PRO A 301 -11.32 -24.48 -8.75
CA PRO A 301 -10.08 -23.89 -8.27
C PRO A 301 -10.03 -22.36 -8.45
N ARG A 302 -10.85 -21.79 -9.35
CA ARG A 302 -10.91 -20.35 -9.58
C ARG A 302 -11.55 -19.59 -8.42
N ILE A 303 -12.44 -20.21 -7.63
CA ILE A 303 -13.10 -19.52 -6.51
C ILE A 303 -12.22 -19.44 -5.25
N THR A 304 -11.18 -20.27 -5.14
CA THR A 304 -10.27 -20.28 -3.99
C THR A 304 -8.82 -19.92 -4.35
N SER A 305 -8.56 -19.59 -5.62
CA SER A 305 -7.30 -18.99 -6.06
C SER A 305 -6.99 -17.75 -5.21
N ARG A 306 -5.77 -17.69 -4.65
CA ARG A 306 -5.31 -16.61 -3.77
C ARG A 306 -6.33 -16.29 -2.66
N SER A 307 -6.83 -17.32 -1.98
CA SER A 307 -7.89 -17.19 -0.96
C SER A 307 -7.62 -16.15 0.14
N TRP A 308 -6.35 -15.98 0.55
CA TRP A 308 -5.93 -14.91 1.46
C TRP A 308 -6.28 -13.49 0.96
N TYR A 309 -6.37 -13.31 -0.36
CA TYR A 309 -6.64 -12.03 -1.02
C TYR A 309 -8.12 -11.82 -1.38
N PHE A 310 -8.77 -12.79 -2.03
CA PHE A 310 -10.09 -12.60 -2.65
C PHE A 310 -11.30 -13.13 -1.88
N CYS A 311 -11.15 -14.03 -0.90
CA CYS A 311 -12.25 -14.81 -0.29
C CYS A 311 -13.48 -13.99 0.12
N ARG A 312 -14.37 -13.73 -0.84
CA ARG A 312 -15.63 -12.99 -0.73
C ARG A 312 -16.67 -13.70 -1.58
N VAL A 313 -17.91 -13.65 -1.11
CA VAL A 313 -19.06 -14.21 -1.80
C VAL A 313 -20.24 -13.26 -1.59
N THR A 314 -21.05 -13.10 -2.62
CA THR A 314 -22.27 -12.28 -2.58
C THR A 314 -23.43 -13.14 -3.07
N VAL A 315 -24.56 -13.13 -2.36
CA VAL A 315 -25.79 -13.81 -2.78
C VAL A 315 -26.72 -12.81 -3.44
N ASP A 316 -27.39 -13.21 -4.51
CA ASP A 316 -28.44 -12.41 -5.12
C ASP A 316 -29.61 -12.23 -4.13
N PRO A 317 -30.02 -10.99 -3.80
CA PRO A 317 -31.05 -10.75 -2.78
C PRO A 317 -32.44 -11.29 -3.13
N GLN A 318 -32.69 -11.62 -4.42
CA GLN A 318 -33.96 -12.12 -4.92
C GLN A 318 -33.93 -13.62 -5.21
N ASN A 319 -32.74 -14.22 -5.40
CA ASN A 319 -32.61 -15.66 -5.64
C ASN A 319 -31.41 -16.26 -4.89
N PRO A 320 -31.63 -17.02 -3.80
CA PRO A 320 -30.55 -17.57 -2.99
C PRO A 320 -29.76 -18.71 -3.68
N ASP A 321 -30.14 -19.17 -4.88
CA ASP A 321 -29.33 -20.07 -5.72
C ASP A 321 -28.35 -19.32 -6.63
N VAL A 322 -28.45 -17.99 -6.74
CA VAL A 322 -27.54 -17.17 -7.53
C VAL A 322 -26.48 -16.58 -6.60
N VAL A 323 -25.21 -16.93 -6.84
CA VAL A 323 -24.07 -16.44 -6.05
C VAL A 323 -22.98 -15.91 -6.96
N TYR A 324 -22.30 -14.87 -6.47
CA TYR A 324 -21.19 -14.21 -7.15
C TYR A 324 -19.93 -14.37 -6.29
N VAL A 325 -18.81 -14.67 -6.93
CA VAL A 325 -17.50 -14.79 -6.27
C VAL A 325 -16.52 -13.88 -7.01
N PRO A 326 -16.17 -12.71 -6.43
CA PRO A 326 -15.04 -11.91 -6.88
C PRO A 326 -13.72 -12.69 -6.74
N ASN A 327 -12.90 -12.64 -7.78
CA ASN A 327 -11.54 -13.19 -7.84
C ASN A 327 -10.79 -12.50 -9.00
N VAL A 328 -9.79 -13.13 -9.61
CA VAL A 328 -9.17 -12.71 -10.91
C VAL A 328 -10.19 -12.60 -12.08
N ALA A 329 -11.42 -13.02 -11.83
CA ALA A 329 -12.62 -12.71 -12.60
C ALA A 329 -13.81 -12.66 -11.63
N LEU A 330 -14.84 -11.89 -11.98
CA LEU A 330 -16.13 -11.97 -11.29
C LEU A 330 -16.87 -13.22 -11.78
N LEU A 331 -16.93 -14.24 -10.93
CA LEU A 331 -17.57 -15.51 -11.21
C LEU A 331 -19.03 -15.47 -10.76
N LYS A 332 -19.92 -16.14 -11.50
CA LYS A 332 -21.34 -16.27 -11.19
C LYS A 332 -21.78 -17.72 -11.27
N SER A 333 -22.52 -18.17 -10.27
CA SER A 333 -23.26 -19.42 -10.26
C SER A 333 -24.76 -19.12 -10.18
N THR A 334 -25.58 -19.98 -10.81
CA THR A 334 -27.04 -19.90 -10.76
C THR A 334 -27.69 -21.19 -10.25
N ASP A 335 -26.89 -22.12 -9.73
CA ASP A 335 -27.31 -23.45 -9.27
C ASP A 335 -26.89 -23.72 -7.82
N GLY A 336 -26.74 -22.63 -7.06
CA GLY A 336 -26.40 -22.64 -5.65
C GLY A 336 -24.93 -22.95 -5.38
N GLY A 337 -24.03 -22.59 -6.29
CA GLY A 337 -22.58 -22.71 -6.13
C GLY A 337 -21.95 -23.97 -6.72
N LYS A 338 -22.69 -24.75 -7.53
CA LYS A 338 -22.19 -26.00 -8.11
C LYS A 338 -21.36 -25.77 -9.36
N THR A 339 -21.79 -24.85 -10.22
CA THR A 339 -21.07 -24.47 -11.45
C THR A 339 -20.90 -22.95 -11.55
N PHE A 340 -19.77 -22.52 -12.10
CA PHE A 340 -19.40 -21.10 -12.22
C PHE A 340 -19.07 -20.71 -13.67
N GLY A 341 -19.76 -19.68 -14.15
CA GLY A 341 -19.42 -18.93 -15.36
C GLY A 341 -18.70 -17.62 -15.03
N VAL A 342 -17.98 -17.07 -16.01
CA VAL A 342 -17.37 -15.73 -15.90
C VAL A 342 -18.43 -14.69 -16.26
N LEU A 343 -18.77 -13.81 -15.33
CA LEU A 343 -19.66 -12.66 -15.59
C LEU A 343 -18.87 -11.47 -16.14
N LYS A 344 -17.69 -11.22 -15.56
CA LYS A 344 -16.75 -10.18 -15.97
C LYS A 344 -15.33 -10.69 -15.72
N GLY A 345 -14.46 -10.57 -16.71
CA GLY A 345 -13.08 -11.06 -16.63
C GLY A 345 -12.54 -11.36 -18.02
N GLN A 346 -11.27 -11.06 -18.25
CA GLN A 346 -10.59 -11.01 -19.55
C GLN A 346 -11.24 -10.11 -20.63
N PRO A 347 -10.42 -9.47 -21.50
CA PRO A 347 -8.96 -9.40 -21.47
C PRO A 347 -8.40 -8.50 -20.36
N GLY A 348 -9.26 -7.86 -19.55
CA GLY A 348 -8.87 -6.80 -18.61
C GLY A 348 -7.94 -7.17 -17.45
N GLY A 349 -7.81 -8.46 -17.11
CA GLY A 349 -6.90 -8.89 -16.02
C GLY A 349 -7.25 -8.35 -14.62
N ASP A 350 -8.47 -7.83 -14.43
CA ASP A 350 -8.86 -7.16 -13.19
C ASP A 350 -8.99 -8.14 -11.99
N ASP A 351 -8.51 -7.72 -10.83
CA ASP A 351 -8.56 -8.47 -9.56
C ASP A 351 -9.75 -7.96 -8.72
N TYR A 352 -10.90 -8.65 -8.75
CA TYR A 352 -12.16 -8.20 -8.14
C TYR A 352 -12.29 -8.60 -6.66
N HIS A 353 -12.82 -7.68 -5.84
CA HIS A 353 -12.85 -7.83 -4.37
C HIS A 353 -14.24 -7.89 -3.75
N GLU A 354 -15.07 -6.88 -4.01
CA GLU A 354 -16.37 -6.74 -3.35
C GLU A 354 -17.43 -6.40 -4.39
N LEU A 355 -18.58 -7.07 -4.28
CA LEU A 355 -19.74 -6.84 -5.13
C LEU A 355 -20.93 -6.47 -4.26
N TRP A 356 -21.59 -5.37 -4.61
CA TRP A 356 -22.92 -5.04 -4.12
C TRP A 356 -23.96 -5.23 -5.23
N VAL A 357 -25.06 -5.90 -4.89
CA VAL A 357 -26.19 -6.16 -5.79
C VAL A 357 -27.42 -5.48 -5.21
N ASP A 358 -28.11 -4.67 -6.01
CA ASP A 358 -29.30 -3.94 -5.55
C ASP A 358 -30.42 -4.93 -5.18
N PRO A 359 -30.93 -4.91 -3.93
CA PRO A 359 -31.96 -5.83 -3.50
C PRO A 359 -33.31 -5.66 -4.21
N THR A 360 -33.55 -4.49 -4.80
CA THR A 360 -34.76 -4.19 -5.57
C THR A 360 -34.64 -4.60 -7.04
N SER A 361 -33.43 -4.73 -7.56
CA SER A 361 -33.17 -5.13 -8.95
C SER A 361 -31.76 -5.68 -9.12
N PRO A 362 -31.57 -7.01 -9.21
CA PRO A 362 -30.24 -7.60 -9.29
C PRO A 362 -29.52 -7.31 -10.61
N THR A 363 -30.12 -6.58 -11.56
CA THR A 363 -29.39 -6.09 -12.74
C THR A 363 -28.54 -4.86 -12.44
N ARG A 364 -28.75 -4.20 -11.29
CA ARG A 364 -27.95 -3.06 -10.85
C ARG A 364 -26.92 -3.51 -9.84
N MET A 365 -25.64 -3.32 -10.18
CA MET A 365 -24.53 -3.74 -9.34
C MET A 365 -23.39 -2.73 -9.40
N ILE A 366 -22.59 -2.70 -8.34
CA ILE A 366 -21.26 -2.10 -8.32
C ILE A 366 -20.26 -3.16 -7.87
N VAL A 367 -19.11 -3.21 -8.54
CA VAL A 367 -17.99 -4.08 -8.18
C VAL A 367 -16.72 -3.26 -8.04
N GLY A 368 -15.94 -3.53 -7.00
CA GLY A 368 -14.60 -3.00 -6.80
C GLY A 368 -13.54 -4.00 -7.25
N SER A 369 -12.47 -3.50 -7.88
CA SER A 369 -11.28 -4.26 -8.24
C SER A 369 -9.99 -3.50 -7.93
N ASP A 370 -8.84 -4.12 -8.18
CA ASP A 370 -7.53 -3.47 -8.07
C ASP A 370 -7.36 -2.27 -9.04
N GLN A 371 -8.25 -2.15 -10.04
CA GLN A 371 -8.29 -1.10 -11.07
C GLN A 371 -9.41 -0.06 -10.84
N GLY A 372 -10.12 -0.11 -9.73
CA GLY A 372 -11.17 0.86 -9.39
C GLY A 372 -12.56 0.25 -9.25
N ALA A 373 -13.57 1.10 -9.21
CA ALA A 373 -14.97 0.67 -9.14
C ALA A 373 -15.69 0.82 -10.47
N VAL A 374 -16.54 -0.15 -10.82
CA VAL A 374 -17.38 -0.09 -12.02
C VAL A 374 -18.82 -0.51 -11.72
N VAL A 375 -19.76 0.13 -12.42
CA VAL A 375 -21.21 -0.02 -12.23
C VAL A 375 -21.82 -0.68 -13.46
N THR A 376 -22.78 -1.58 -13.25
CA THR A 376 -23.66 -2.12 -14.31
C THR A 376 -25.11 -1.85 -13.95
N LEU A 377 -25.94 -1.58 -14.97
CA LEU A 377 -27.39 -1.42 -14.83
C LEU A 377 -28.18 -2.50 -15.58
N ASP A 378 -27.50 -3.41 -16.28
CA ASP A 378 -28.08 -4.40 -17.20
C ASP A 378 -27.66 -5.85 -16.86
N GLY A 379 -27.25 -6.09 -15.62
CA GLY A 379 -26.88 -7.40 -15.11
C GLY A 379 -25.51 -7.88 -15.58
N GLY A 380 -24.60 -6.94 -15.84
CA GLY A 380 -23.21 -7.21 -16.19
C GLY A 380 -22.93 -7.32 -17.69
N ARG A 381 -23.87 -6.96 -18.57
CA ARG A 381 -23.63 -6.93 -20.02
C ARG A 381 -22.76 -5.74 -20.41
N THR A 382 -22.96 -4.60 -19.75
CA THR A 382 -22.12 -3.41 -19.86
C THR A 382 -21.72 -2.88 -18.49
N TRP A 383 -20.56 -2.20 -18.44
CA TRP A 383 -19.97 -1.66 -17.21
C TRP A 383 -19.46 -0.23 -17.46
N SER A 384 -19.55 0.63 -16.44
CA SER A 384 -18.93 1.96 -16.47
C SER A 384 -17.41 1.86 -16.58
N SER A 385 -16.76 2.96 -16.98
CA SER A 385 -15.31 3.03 -17.07
C SER A 385 -14.66 3.17 -15.70
N TRP A 386 -13.46 2.61 -15.54
CA TRP A 386 -12.54 2.91 -14.43
C TRP A 386 -11.45 3.93 -14.80
N TYR A 387 -11.41 4.38 -16.06
CA TYR A 387 -10.53 5.45 -16.57
C TYR A 387 -11.06 6.87 -16.28
N ASN A 388 -11.76 7.04 -15.15
CA ASN A 388 -12.31 8.32 -14.71
C ASN A 388 -12.15 8.55 -13.19
N GLN A 389 -11.24 7.82 -12.54
CA GLN A 389 -11.00 7.84 -11.10
C GLN A 389 -9.53 8.22 -10.87
N PRO A 390 -9.18 9.37 -10.28
CA PRO A 390 -7.79 9.71 -10.00
C PRO A 390 -7.35 9.06 -8.68
N THR A 391 -7.33 7.72 -8.67
CA THR A 391 -6.94 6.89 -7.53
C THR A 391 -5.79 5.95 -7.84
N ALA A 392 -4.97 6.29 -8.85
CA ALA A 392 -3.82 5.49 -9.23
C ALA A 392 -2.85 5.31 -8.05
N GLN A 393 -2.41 4.06 -7.84
CA GLN A 393 -1.52 3.65 -6.77
C GLN A 393 -0.08 3.50 -7.27
N PHE A 394 0.69 4.58 -7.24
CA PHE A 394 2.07 4.59 -7.73
C PHE A 394 3.08 4.23 -6.63
N TYR A 395 4.03 3.36 -6.98
CA TYR A 395 5.12 2.97 -6.09
C TYR A 395 6.29 3.95 -6.11
N HIS A 396 6.64 4.43 -7.30
CA HIS A 396 7.83 5.26 -7.55
C HIS A 396 7.52 6.32 -8.61
N VAL A 397 8.32 7.39 -8.63
CA VAL A 397 8.19 8.46 -9.62
C VAL A 397 9.53 8.87 -10.20
N VAL A 398 9.56 9.10 -11.50
CA VAL A 398 10.70 9.66 -12.23
C VAL A 398 10.22 10.57 -13.35
N THR A 399 11.06 11.50 -13.77
CA THR A 399 10.81 12.39 -14.90
C THR A 399 11.84 12.19 -16.01
N ASP A 400 11.47 12.50 -17.25
CA ASP A 400 12.45 12.72 -18.31
C ASP A 400 12.78 14.22 -18.48
N ASP A 401 13.62 14.53 -19.48
CA ASP A 401 14.06 15.89 -19.82
C ASP A 401 13.36 16.46 -21.08
N ALA A 402 12.23 15.88 -21.50
CA ALA A 402 11.46 16.40 -22.64
C ALA A 402 10.75 17.74 -22.27
N PHE A 403 10.19 18.44 -23.26
CA PHE A 403 9.31 19.59 -23.00
C PHE A 403 7.98 19.51 -23.79
N PRO A 404 6.82 19.47 -23.12
CA PRO A 404 6.67 19.29 -21.67
C PRO A 404 7.30 17.96 -21.20
N TYR A 405 7.91 17.98 -20.02
CA TYR A 405 8.51 16.76 -19.44
C TYR A 405 7.41 15.78 -19.08
N ARG A 406 7.76 14.49 -19.00
CA ARG A 406 6.81 13.44 -18.63
C ARG A 406 7.14 12.88 -17.26
N VAL A 407 6.09 12.58 -16.51
CA VAL A 407 6.12 11.94 -15.20
C VAL A 407 5.75 10.48 -15.37
N TYR A 408 6.59 9.58 -14.85
CA TYR A 408 6.43 8.14 -15.01
C TYR A 408 6.30 7.44 -13.67
N GLY A 409 5.51 6.36 -13.66
CA GLY A 409 5.53 5.37 -12.59
C GLY A 409 4.77 4.10 -12.97
N ALA A 410 5.12 3.01 -12.29
CA ALA A 410 4.35 1.78 -12.32
C ALA A 410 3.19 1.87 -11.32
N GLN A 411 1.99 1.49 -11.75
CA GLN A 411 0.83 1.41 -10.87
C GLN A 411 0.50 -0.03 -10.58
N GLN A 412 0.25 -0.28 -9.31
CA GLN A 412 -0.32 -1.52 -8.80
C GLN A 412 -1.47 -2.03 -9.71
N ASP A 413 -1.31 -3.27 -10.21
CA ASP A 413 -2.32 -4.04 -10.95
C ASP A 413 -2.85 -3.38 -12.25
N ALA A 414 -2.26 -2.27 -12.72
CA ALA A 414 -2.75 -1.51 -13.90
C ALA A 414 -1.63 -1.08 -14.87
N GLY A 415 -0.45 -1.68 -14.76
CA GLY A 415 0.71 -1.37 -15.60
C GLY A 415 1.29 0.03 -15.33
N THR A 416 2.15 0.48 -16.24
CA THR A 416 2.80 1.79 -16.13
C THR A 416 1.94 2.95 -16.64
N ALA A 417 2.32 4.17 -16.28
CA ALA A 417 1.86 5.39 -16.91
C ALA A 417 3.03 6.35 -17.13
N GLY A 418 3.01 7.05 -18.25
CA GLY A 418 3.76 8.27 -18.51
C GLY A 418 2.80 9.40 -18.82
N VAL A 419 2.83 10.47 -18.03
CA VAL A 419 1.90 11.61 -18.07
C VAL A 419 2.67 12.87 -18.43
N ALA A 420 2.20 13.66 -19.40
CA ALA A 420 2.78 14.98 -19.66
C ALA A 420 2.57 15.92 -18.45
N SER A 421 3.59 16.71 -18.09
CA SER A 421 3.52 17.61 -16.93
C SER A 421 2.49 18.74 -17.08
N ARG A 422 2.12 19.06 -18.33
CA ARG A 422 1.08 20.02 -18.70
C ARG A 422 0.46 19.67 -20.05
N SER A 423 -0.73 20.21 -20.31
CA SER A 423 -1.45 20.04 -21.56
C SER A 423 -1.81 21.39 -22.17
N ASP A 424 -1.76 21.47 -23.51
CA ASP A 424 -2.21 22.65 -24.26
C ASP A 424 -3.75 22.79 -24.26
N PHE A 425 -4.48 21.79 -23.74
CA PHE A 425 -5.95 21.81 -23.61
C PHE A 425 -6.43 22.35 -22.25
N GLY A 426 -5.55 22.91 -21.43
CA GLY A 426 -5.86 23.55 -20.15
C GLY A 426 -5.98 22.60 -18.95
N THR A 427 -6.15 21.30 -19.17
CA THR A 427 -6.07 20.26 -18.14
C THR A 427 -5.53 18.97 -18.73
N ILE A 428 -4.94 18.11 -17.90
CA ILE A 428 -4.43 16.81 -18.31
C ILE A 428 -5.59 15.82 -18.37
N THR A 429 -5.76 15.19 -19.52
CA THR A 429 -6.85 14.26 -19.83
C THR A 429 -6.30 12.88 -20.20
N PHE A 430 -7.19 11.96 -20.60
CA PHE A 430 -6.79 10.67 -21.14
C PHE A 430 -5.91 10.75 -22.41
N ARG A 431 -5.82 11.93 -23.05
CA ARG A 431 -4.99 12.17 -24.24
C ARG A 431 -3.52 12.44 -23.91
N ASP A 432 -3.26 12.82 -22.67
CA ASP A 432 -1.99 13.38 -22.22
C ASP A 432 -1.17 12.36 -21.40
N TRP A 433 -1.64 11.11 -21.32
CA TRP A 433 -0.91 9.99 -20.74
C TRP A 433 -1.01 8.72 -21.58
N ALA A 434 -0.01 7.85 -21.46
CA ALA A 434 0.01 6.54 -22.08
C ALA A 434 0.78 5.54 -21.20
N PRO A 435 0.49 4.23 -21.29
CA PRO A 435 1.36 3.21 -20.73
C PRO A 435 2.73 3.23 -21.45
N VAL A 436 3.77 2.87 -20.72
CA VAL A 436 5.15 2.72 -21.23
C VAL A 436 5.58 1.27 -21.02
N GLY A 437 5.61 0.47 -22.09
CA GLY A 437 5.66 -1.01 -22.20
C GLY A 437 6.42 -1.87 -21.19
N ALA A 438 6.25 -1.65 -19.89
CA ALA A 438 6.83 -2.36 -18.76
C ALA A 438 5.71 -2.86 -17.82
N GLY A 439 6.10 -3.51 -16.73
CA GLY A 439 5.20 -4.19 -15.80
C GLY A 439 4.36 -3.26 -14.93
N GLU A 440 3.49 -3.87 -14.11
CA GLU A 440 2.66 -3.18 -13.11
C GLU A 440 3.42 -2.77 -11.85
N SER A 441 4.60 -3.33 -11.64
CA SER A 441 5.41 -3.09 -10.45
C SER A 441 6.81 -2.64 -10.82
N GLY A 442 7.40 -1.78 -9.99
CA GLY A 442 8.82 -1.46 -10.03
C GLY A 442 9.16 -0.06 -10.51
N TYR A 443 10.46 0.18 -10.60
CA TYR A 443 11.02 1.45 -11.01
C TYR A 443 10.94 1.62 -12.53
N ILE A 444 10.76 2.87 -12.96
CA ILE A 444 10.91 3.27 -14.35
C ILE A 444 12.18 4.11 -14.45
N ALA A 445 12.89 3.98 -15.57
CA ALA A 445 14.11 4.70 -15.87
C ALA A 445 14.06 5.16 -17.35
N PRO A 446 13.59 6.38 -17.63
CA PRO A 446 13.72 6.98 -18.97
C PRO A 446 15.20 7.04 -19.36
N ASP A 447 15.51 6.73 -20.62
CA ASP A 447 16.88 6.81 -21.10
C ASP A 447 17.33 8.28 -21.10
N PRO A 448 18.42 8.62 -20.38
CA PRO A 448 18.90 10.00 -20.31
C PRO A 448 19.42 10.51 -21.67
N LEU A 449 19.79 9.61 -22.59
CA LEU A 449 20.33 9.96 -23.91
C LEU A 449 19.27 9.93 -25.01
N ASP A 450 18.12 9.30 -24.78
CA ASP A 450 17.04 9.20 -25.74
C ASP A 450 15.66 9.24 -25.05
N PRO A 451 14.93 10.37 -25.08
CA PRO A 451 13.66 10.50 -24.35
C PRO A 451 12.54 9.59 -24.89
N ASP A 452 12.70 8.92 -26.02
CA ASP A 452 11.72 7.94 -26.53
C ASP A 452 12.01 6.49 -26.13
N ILE A 453 13.15 6.25 -25.47
CA ILE A 453 13.47 4.96 -24.87
C ILE A 453 13.20 5.02 -23.37
N VAL A 454 12.42 4.06 -22.88
CA VAL A 454 12.08 3.95 -21.46
C VAL A 454 12.35 2.53 -20.99
N TYR A 455 13.09 2.39 -19.91
CA TYR A 455 13.28 1.12 -19.23
C TYR A 455 12.27 1.04 -18.09
N GLY A 456 11.63 -0.10 -17.90
CA GLY A 456 10.74 -0.29 -16.76
C GLY A 456 10.85 -1.69 -16.18
N GLY A 457 10.82 -1.74 -14.85
CA GLY A 457 10.77 -2.99 -14.11
C GLY A 457 9.43 -3.71 -14.24
N ASP A 458 9.44 -4.96 -13.82
CA ASP A 458 8.27 -5.80 -13.58
C ASP A 458 8.53 -6.67 -12.34
N THR A 459 7.50 -7.39 -11.89
CA THR A 459 7.53 -8.25 -10.72
C THR A 459 8.71 -9.22 -10.78
N TYR A 460 9.37 -9.40 -9.64
CA TYR A 460 10.46 -10.37 -9.49
C TYR A 460 11.65 -10.16 -10.45
N GLY A 461 11.97 -8.91 -10.77
CA GLY A 461 13.20 -8.53 -11.49
C GLY A 461 13.10 -8.60 -13.00
N GLY A 462 11.88 -8.66 -13.54
CA GLY A 462 11.66 -8.42 -14.96
C GLY A 462 12.09 -7.00 -15.33
N VAL A 463 12.70 -6.82 -16.50
CA VAL A 463 13.07 -5.50 -17.02
C VAL A 463 12.75 -5.45 -18.51
N HIS A 464 12.06 -4.39 -18.92
CA HIS A 464 11.66 -4.16 -20.29
C HIS A 464 12.23 -2.86 -20.82
N ARG A 465 12.65 -2.87 -22.09
CA ARG A 465 13.04 -1.68 -22.85
C ARG A 465 11.93 -1.36 -23.84
N PHE A 466 11.28 -0.21 -23.65
CA PHE A 466 10.19 0.29 -24.49
C PHE A 466 10.67 1.39 -25.41
N ASP A 467 10.36 1.29 -26.70
CA ASP A 467 10.58 2.33 -27.70
C ASP A 467 9.24 2.97 -28.08
N ARG A 468 9.06 4.23 -27.70
CA ARG A 468 7.82 4.98 -27.93
C ARG A 468 7.55 5.25 -29.41
N ARG A 469 8.58 5.32 -30.25
CA ARG A 469 8.45 5.61 -31.69
C ARG A 469 7.80 4.45 -32.43
N THR A 470 8.14 3.23 -32.02
CA THR A 470 7.64 2.00 -32.64
C THR A 470 6.52 1.33 -31.85
N GLY A 471 6.38 1.68 -30.56
CA GLY A 471 5.47 1.02 -29.62
C GLY A 471 5.95 -0.38 -29.19
N GLN A 472 7.19 -0.75 -29.49
CA GLN A 472 7.73 -2.07 -29.18
C GLN A 472 8.30 -2.12 -27.76
N SER A 473 8.06 -3.23 -27.06
CA SER A 473 8.70 -3.58 -25.80
C SER A 473 9.55 -4.83 -25.96
N GLN A 474 10.78 -4.77 -25.46
CA GLN A 474 11.74 -5.86 -25.47
C GLN A 474 12.03 -6.29 -24.03
N ASP A 475 11.86 -7.58 -23.72
CA ASP A 475 12.37 -8.17 -22.48
C ASP A 475 13.91 -8.19 -22.51
N ILE A 476 14.51 -7.53 -21.53
CA ILE A 476 15.96 -7.41 -21.32
C ILE A 476 16.32 -7.85 -19.90
N SER A 477 15.52 -8.73 -19.31
CA SER A 477 15.72 -9.19 -17.93
C SER A 477 17.09 -9.87 -17.78
N PRO A 478 17.82 -9.62 -16.67
CA PRO A 478 19.13 -10.24 -16.44
C PRO A 478 19.08 -11.76 -16.33
N TRP A 479 17.92 -12.31 -15.98
CA TRP A 479 17.71 -13.75 -15.88
C TRP A 479 16.27 -14.14 -16.24
N PRO A 480 16.07 -14.95 -17.30
CA PRO A 480 14.73 -15.27 -17.79
C PRO A 480 14.12 -16.43 -17.01
N VAL A 481 13.51 -16.18 -15.84
CA VAL A 481 12.72 -17.20 -15.12
C VAL A 481 11.57 -16.55 -14.32
N SER A 482 10.33 -16.98 -14.58
CA SER A 482 9.20 -16.71 -13.69
C SER A 482 9.46 -17.35 -12.32
N SER A 483 9.55 -16.52 -11.29
CA SER A 483 9.84 -16.96 -9.91
C SER A 483 8.58 -17.07 -9.05
N PHE A 484 7.39 -17.03 -9.66
CA PHE A 484 6.12 -17.12 -8.94
C PHE A 484 6.01 -18.49 -8.24
N GLY A 485 5.69 -18.48 -6.95
CA GLY A 485 5.57 -19.70 -6.14
C GLY A 485 6.91 -20.37 -5.74
N VAL A 486 8.06 -19.87 -6.22
CA VAL A 486 9.39 -20.37 -5.79
C VAL A 486 9.84 -19.61 -4.55
N PRO A 487 10.15 -20.27 -3.42
CA PRO A 487 10.67 -19.61 -2.23
C PRO A 487 11.91 -18.77 -2.52
N MET A 488 11.99 -17.56 -1.94
CA MET A 488 13.09 -16.62 -2.20
C MET A 488 14.50 -17.23 -2.01
N PRO A 489 14.78 -18.02 -0.96
CA PRO A 489 16.10 -18.63 -0.76
C PRO A 489 16.54 -19.62 -1.85
N GLN A 490 15.62 -20.08 -2.70
CA GLN A 490 15.91 -21.04 -3.78
C GLN A 490 16.19 -20.34 -5.12
N ARG A 491 16.07 -19.00 -5.18
CA ARG A 491 16.22 -18.23 -6.41
C ARG A 491 17.69 -17.86 -6.63
N ARG A 492 18.15 -17.90 -7.89
CA ARG A 492 19.49 -17.42 -8.29
C ARG A 492 19.65 -15.94 -7.98
N TYR A 493 18.69 -15.14 -8.45
CA TYR A 493 18.57 -13.73 -8.10
C TYR A 493 17.31 -13.55 -7.25
N ARG A 494 17.48 -12.89 -6.11
CA ARG A 494 16.39 -12.57 -5.19
C ARG A 494 15.97 -11.14 -5.51
N PHE A 495 14.78 -11.00 -6.05
CA PHE A 495 14.18 -9.71 -6.40
C PHE A 495 12.97 -9.44 -5.51
N THR A 496 12.70 -8.17 -5.25
CA THR A 496 11.48 -7.73 -4.57
C THR A 496 10.37 -7.44 -5.59
N TRP A 497 9.20 -7.04 -5.10
CA TRP A 497 8.08 -6.60 -5.95
C TRP A 497 8.47 -5.38 -6.79
N THR A 498 9.14 -4.41 -6.17
CA THR A 498 9.53 -3.14 -6.80
C THR A 498 11.06 -2.97 -6.87
N SER A 499 11.76 -3.91 -7.50
CA SER A 499 13.23 -3.89 -7.55
C SER A 499 13.78 -2.58 -8.16
N PRO A 500 14.83 -1.97 -7.55
CA PRO A 500 15.35 -0.68 -7.99
C PRO A 500 15.98 -0.79 -9.38
N LEU A 501 15.73 0.23 -10.20
CA LEU A 501 16.24 0.39 -11.56
C LEU A 501 16.59 1.86 -11.78
N VAL A 502 17.86 2.18 -11.98
CA VAL A 502 18.31 3.60 -12.00
C VAL A 502 19.54 3.80 -12.87
N PHE A 503 19.54 4.87 -13.67
CA PHE A 503 20.71 5.31 -14.43
C PHE A 503 21.72 6.01 -13.53
N ASP A 504 23.00 5.81 -13.81
CA ASP A 504 24.05 6.70 -13.32
C ASP A 504 23.87 8.09 -13.97
N ARG A 505 23.93 9.14 -13.15
CA ARG A 505 23.70 10.51 -13.60
C ARG A 505 24.93 11.16 -14.24
N VAL A 506 26.12 10.62 -13.98
CA VAL A 506 27.38 11.08 -14.58
C VAL A 506 27.73 10.24 -15.80
N ASP A 507 27.74 8.91 -15.65
CA ASP A 507 27.92 7.96 -16.74
C ASP A 507 26.57 7.50 -17.28
N ARG A 508 25.99 8.34 -18.14
CA ARG A 508 24.61 8.21 -18.66
C ARG A 508 24.33 6.94 -19.46
N HIS A 509 25.34 6.10 -19.74
CA HIS A 509 25.14 4.77 -20.36
C HIS A 509 24.90 3.66 -19.34
N THR A 510 25.23 3.88 -18.08
CA THR A 510 25.18 2.84 -17.05
C THR A 510 23.80 2.77 -16.40
N LEU A 511 23.15 1.62 -16.50
CA LEU A 511 21.90 1.30 -15.82
C LEU A 511 22.14 0.23 -14.75
N TYR A 512 21.69 0.48 -13.52
CA TYR A 512 21.78 -0.43 -12.39
C TYR A 512 20.44 -1.09 -12.10
N HIS A 513 20.48 -2.36 -11.68
CA HIS A 513 19.30 -3.10 -11.22
C HIS A 513 19.60 -3.89 -9.94
N GLY A 514 18.67 -3.89 -8.97
CA GLY A 514 18.86 -4.52 -7.67
C GLY A 514 18.18 -5.89 -7.52
N ALA A 515 19.01 -6.92 -7.33
CA ALA A 515 18.63 -8.23 -6.79
C ALA A 515 19.04 -8.30 -5.31
N GLN A 516 19.58 -9.40 -4.80
CA GLN A 516 20.44 -9.40 -3.61
C GLN A 516 21.84 -8.83 -3.89
N MET A 517 22.16 -8.67 -5.19
CA MET A 517 23.39 -8.10 -5.72
C MET A 517 23.02 -6.91 -6.61
N VAL A 518 24.00 -6.06 -6.91
CA VAL A 518 23.88 -5.02 -7.92
C VAL A 518 24.27 -5.57 -9.28
N LEU A 519 23.34 -5.45 -10.22
CA LEU A 519 23.51 -5.78 -11.62
C LEU A 519 23.70 -4.48 -12.42
N ARG A 520 24.49 -4.54 -13.48
CA ARG A 520 24.79 -3.40 -14.35
C ARG A 520 24.69 -3.78 -15.82
N THR A 521 24.12 -2.89 -16.63
CA THR A 521 24.26 -2.91 -18.09
C THR A 521 24.79 -1.56 -18.59
N ARG A 522 25.47 -1.59 -19.74
CA ARG A 522 25.99 -0.41 -20.46
C ARG A 522 25.59 -0.38 -21.94
N ASP A 523 24.80 -1.37 -22.37
CA ASP A 523 24.43 -1.62 -23.76
C ASP A 523 22.92 -1.80 -23.93
N GLY A 524 22.15 -1.11 -23.08
CA GLY A 524 20.69 -1.11 -23.15
C GLY A 524 20.03 -2.42 -22.71
N GLY A 525 20.68 -3.18 -21.82
CA GLY A 525 20.14 -4.41 -21.25
C GLY A 525 20.42 -5.68 -22.06
N LEU A 526 21.23 -5.60 -23.11
CA LEU A 526 21.64 -6.79 -23.89
C LEU A 526 22.56 -7.70 -23.07
N HIS A 527 23.44 -7.11 -22.25
CA HIS A 527 24.27 -7.85 -21.31
C HIS A 527 24.21 -7.24 -19.92
N TRP A 528 24.11 -8.12 -18.92
CA TRP A 528 24.12 -7.76 -17.50
C TRP A 528 25.34 -8.36 -16.81
N GLU A 529 26.04 -7.52 -16.07
CA GLU A 529 27.18 -7.86 -15.22
C GLU A 529 26.80 -7.75 -13.76
N THR A 530 27.21 -8.73 -12.94
CA THR A 530 27.10 -8.64 -11.48
C THR A 530 28.32 -7.91 -10.95
N ILE A 531 28.11 -6.78 -10.28
CA ILE A 531 29.18 -5.88 -9.82
C ILE A 531 29.28 -5.78 -8.29
N SER A 532 28.63 -6.69 -7.56
CA SER A 532 28.71 -6.76 -6.11
C SER A 532 28.64 -8.21 -5.62
N PRO A 533 29.11 -8.49 -4.39
CA PRO A 533 28.67 -9.69 -3.67
C PRO A 533 27.19 -9.56 -3.27
N ASP A 534 26.67 -10.55 -2.55
CA ASP A 534 25.40 -10.42 -1.83
C ASP A 534 25.53 -9.29 -0.79
N LEU A 535 24.69 -8.27 -0.90
CA LEU A 535 24.72 -7.08 -0.04
C LEU A 535 23.66 -7.14 1.09
N THR A 536 23.06 -8.30 1.32
CA THR A 536 22.09 -8.54 2.39
C THR A 536 22.71 -9.34 3.55
N GLY A 537 21.96 -9.55 4.62
CA GLY A 537 22.37 -10.37 5.78
C GLY A 537 22.37 -11.88 5.53
N ALA A 538 22.35 -12.33 4.27
CA ALA A 538 22.36 -13.75 3.93
C ALA A 538 23.68 -14.44 4.29
N ALA A 539 23.59 -15.65 4.82
CA ALA A 539 24.78 -16.46 5.05
C ALA A 539 25.38 -16.91 3.71
N ALA A 540 26.71 -16.85 3.58
CA ALA A 540 27.41 -17.26 2.35
C ALA A 540 27.12 -18.72 1.93
N ARG A 541 26.68 -19.57 2.86
CA ARG A 541 26.07 -20.87 2.60
C ARG A 541 24.92 -21.08 3.59
N PRO A 542 23.64 -21.10 3.15
CA PRO A 542 22.54 -21.52 4.01
C PRO A 542 22.84 -22.94 4.50
N THR A 543 22.97 -23.13 5.82
CA THR A 543 23.13 -24.50 6.36
C THR A 543 21.80 -25.21 6.23
N SER A 544 21.73 -26.27 5.41
CA SER A 544 20.52 -27.06 5.14
C SER A 544 19.92 -27.76 6.36
N THR A 545 20.49 -27.58 7.55
CA THR A 545 20.11 -28.27 8.79
C THR A 545 19.08 -27.51 9.63
N ASP A 546 18.85 -26.22 9.35
CA ASP A 546 17.88 -25.42 10.08
C ASP A 546 16.48 -25.51 9.42
N THR A 547 15.66 -26.44 9.92
CA THR A 547 14.28 -26.69 9.46
C THR A 547 13.21 -26.04 10.34
N GLY A 548 13.61 -25.25 11.35
CA GLY A 548 12.67 -24.55 12.23
C GLY A 548 11.86 -23.46 11.50
N PRO A 549 10.90 -22.80 12.16
CA PRO A 549 10.18 -21.69 11.55
C PRO A 549 11.10 -20.52 11.22
N THR A 550 10.77 -19.79 10.15
CA THR A 550 11.45 -18.54 9.80
C THR A 550 10.97 -17.44 10.76
N THR A 551 11.91 -16.68 11.31
CA THR A 551 11.70 -15.62 12.30
C THR A 551 12.49 -14.38 11.93
N VAL A 552 12.16 -13.24 12.55
CA VAL A 552 12.92 -11.98 12.41
C VAL A 552 14.42 -12.19 12.61
N ALA A 553 14.80 -13.06 13.55
CA ALA A 553 16.20 -13.29 13.92
C ALA A 553 16.98 -14.17 12.93
N ASN A 554 16.34 -15.11 12.22
CA ASN A 554 17.02 -16.08 11.36
C ASN A 554 16.72 -15.92 9.86
N ALA A 555 15.70 -15.13 9.47
CA ALA A 555 15.27 -15.01 8.08
C ALA A 555 16.40 -14.54 7.15
N ALA A 556 17.14 -13.50 7.52
CA ALA A 556 18.23 -12.98 6.67
C ALA A 556 19.28 -14.08 6.43
N ALA A 557 19.78 -14.69 7.49
CA ALA A 557 20.76 -15.78 7.43
C ALA A 557 20.28 -17.00 6.61
N ARG A 558 18.97 -17.22 6.52
CA ARG A 558 18.34 -18.28 5.71
C ARG A 558 18.19 -17.94 4.22
N GLY A 559 18.68 -16.79 3.77
CA GLY A 559 18.62 -16.38 2.37
C GLY A 559 17.38 -15.57 2.02
N TYR A 560 16.77 -14.88 2.98
CA TYR A 560 15.83 -13.79 2.70
C TYR A 560 16.56 -12.44 2.64
N GLY A 561 15.91 -11.45 2.04
CA GLY A 561 16.43 -10.10 1.87
C GLY A 561 16.93 -9.81 0.47
N VAL A 562 16.84 -8.53 0.07
CA VAL A 562 17.22 -8.01 -1.24
C VAL A 562 17.82 -6.60 -1.14
N VAL A 563 18.51 -6.15 -2.17
CA VAL A 563 18.73 -4.73 -2.43
C VAL A 563 17.40 -4.09 -2.77
N TYR A 564 17.01 -3.10 -1.97
CA TYR A 564 15.73 -2.39 -2.05
C TYR A 564 15.89 -0.96 -2.60
N ALA A 565 17.07 -0.34 -2.41
CA ALA A 565 17.38 0.99 -2.91
C ALA A 565 18.79 1.04 -3.54
N ILE A 566 18.93 1.77 -4.65
CA ILE A 566 20.22 2.08 -5.30
C ILE A 566 20.26 3.58 -5.57
N ALA A 567 21.32 4.26 -5.12
CA ALA A 567 21.52 5.68 -5.32
C ALA A 567 22.94 5.96 -5.85
N PRO A 568 23.12 6.02 -7.19
CA PRO A 568 24.35 6.47 -7.80
C PRO A 568 24.60 7.94 -7.48
N SER A 569 25.86 8.32 -7.26
CA SER A 569 26.23 9.71 -7.00
C SER A 569 26.03 10.56 -8.26
N PRO A 570 25.27 11.66 -8.19
CA PRO A 570 25.17 12.64 -9.28
C PRO A 570 26.48 13.41 -9.54
N ARG A 571 27.51 13.22 -8.72
CA ARG A 571 28.75 14.02 -8.76
C ARG A 571 29.99 13.23 -9.13
N ALA A 572 29.96 11.91 -9.01
CA ALA A 572 31.10 11.07 -9.32
C ALA A 572 30.63 9.70 -9.83
N ALA A 573 30.93 9.39 -11.08
CA ALA A 573 30.69 8.07 -11.65
C ALA A 573 31.39 6.99 -10.83
N GLY A 574 30.74 5.85 -10.64
CA GLY A 574 31.28 4.73 -9.87
C GLY A 574 31.20 4.89 -8.34
N VAL A 575 30.69 6.02 -7.83
CA VAL A 575 30.26 6.13 -6.43
C VAL A 575 28.79 5.76 -6.34
N VAL A 576 28.48 4.65 -5.67
CA VAL A 576 27.11 4.13 -5.56
C VAL A 576 26.81 3.73 -4.12
N TRP A 577 25.63 4.13 -3.64
CA TRP A 577 25.06 3.71 -2.37
C TRP A 577 23.96 2.70 -2.59
N VAL A 578 23.85 1.72 -1.71
CA VAL A 578 22.88 0.63 -1.79
C VAL A 578 22.27 0.37 -0.42
N GLY A 579 20.96 0.17 -0.37
CA GLY A 579 20.20 -0.15 0.83
C GLY A 579 19.40 -1.44 0.64
N SER A 580 19.33 -2.28 1.68
CA SER A 580 18.55 -3.52 1.66
C SER A 580 17.25 -3.45 2.48
N ASP A 581 16.33 -4.37 2.23
CA ASP A 581 15.09 -4.50 3.01
C ASP A 581 15.30 -5.07 4.42
N ASP A 582 16.42 -5.78 4.63
CA ASP A 582 16.87 -6.26 5.94
C ASP A 582 17.70 -5.24 6.74
N GLY A 583 17.93 -4.03 6.18
CA GLY A 583 18.39 -2.85 6.90
C GLY A 583 19.88 -2.55 6.80
N LEU A 584 20.58 -3.09 5.82
CA LEU A 584 21.99 -2.80 5.56
C LEU A 584 22.16 -1.68 4.54
N ILE A 585 23.19 -0.84 4.75
CA ILE A 585 23.64 0.15 3.76
C ILE A 585 25.08 -0.17 3.37
N HIS A 586 25.33 -0.22 2.07
CA HIS A 586 26.64 -0.42 1.48
C HIS A 586 27.01 0.71 0.52
N ARG A 587 28.32 0.96 0.36
CA ARG A 587 28.86 1.96 -0.54
C ARG A 587 30.05 1.42 -1.33
N THR A 588 30.14 1.81 -2.60
CA THR A 588 31.34 1.66 -3.43
C THR A 588 31.78 3.02 -3.95
N THR A 589 33.07 3.17 -4.24
CA THR A 589 33.66 4.37 -4.86
C THR A 589 34.48 4.07 -6.11
N ASP A 590 34.49 2.82 -6.56
CA ASP A 590 35.33 2.33 -7.65
C ASP A 590 34.52 1.52 -8.69
N GLY A 591 33.22 1.82 -8.79
CA GLY A 591 32.34 1.20 -9.78
C GLY A 591 31.97 -0.24 -9.46
N GLY A 592 32.04 -0.64 -8.18
CA GLY A 592 31.63 -1.95 -7.67
C GLY A 592 32.77 -2.95 -7.45
N GLN A 593 34.03 -2.54 -7.58
CA GLN A 593 35.17 -3.45 -7.32
C GLN A 593 35.28 -3.75 -5.82
N HIS A 594 35.05 -2.75 -4.98
CA HIS A 594 35.02 -2.89 -3.53
C HIS A 594 33.73 -2.28 -2.95
N TRP A 595 33.15 -2.98 -1.97
CA TRP A 595 31.95 -2.58 -1.25
C TRP A 595 32.23 -2.51 0.25
N GLN A 596 31.86 -1.38 0.86
CA GLN A 596 31.98 -1.16 2.29
C GLN A 596 30.59 -1.15 2.92
N ASN A 597 30.40 -1.93 3.99
CA ASN A 597 29.22 -1.81 4.83
C ASN A 597 29.35 -0.53 5.68
N VAL A 598 28.39 0.37 5.50
CA VAL A 598 28.32 1.69 6.15
C VAL A 598 26.98 1.85 6.89
N THR A 599 26.41 0.74 7.36
CA THR A 599 25.09 0.74 8.03
C THR A 599 25.10 1.58 9.31
N PRO A 600 24.08 2.43 9.56
CA PRO A 600 23.92 3.14 10.82
C PRO A 600 23.95 2.20 12.03
N GLN A 601 24.70 2.56 13.08
CA GLN A 601 24.73 1.77 14.30
C GLN A 601 23.37 1.76 15.00
N GLY A 602 22.97 0.59 15.52
CA GLY A 602 21.74 0.43 16.29
C GLY A 602 20.47 0.27 15.46
N LEU A 603 20.56 0.17 14.13
CA LEU A 603 19.42 -0.13 13.28
C LEU A 603 19.06 -1.63 13.39
N PRO A 604 17.85 -1.99 13.88
CA PRO A 604 17.47 -3.40 14.01
C PRO A 604 17.27 -4.08 12.65
N PRO A 605 17.43 -5.41 12.56
CA PRO A 605 17.14 -6.17 11.34
C PRO A 605 15.74 -5.89 10.80
N TRP A 606 15.57 -5.97 9.48
CA TRP A 606 14.30 -5.71 8.78
C TRP A 606 13.82 -4.25 8.87
N SER A 607 14.72 -3.32 9.19
CA SER A 607 14.47 -1.89 8.99
C SER A 607 14.71 -1.54 7.53
N THR A 608 13.69 -1.71 6.69
CA THR A 608 13.80 -1.56 5.24
C THR A 608 14.33 -0.19 4.87
N ILE A 609 15.46 -0.15 4.15
CA ILE A 609 15.94 1.10 3.53
C ILE A 609 15.06 1.36 2.31
N SER A 610 13.92 2.02 2.53
CA SER A 610 12.88 2.25 1.53
C SER A 610 13.39 3.10 0.37
N LEU A 611 14.29 4.04 0.67
CA LEU A 611 14.90 4.93 -0.30
C LEU A 611 16.23 5.52 0.20
N LEU A 612 17.18 5.64 -0.73
CA LEU A 612 18.45 6.33 -0.53
C LEU A 612 18.56 7.51 -1.48
N GLU A 613 19.07 8.62 -1.00
CA GLU A 613 19.36 9.81 -1.78
C GLU A 613 20.83 10.17 -1.63
N ALA A 614 21.60 9.99 -2.70
CA ALA A 614 22.97 10.50 -2.79
C ALA A 614 22.90 12.00 -3.08
N SER A 615 23.59 12.82 -2.29
CA SER A 615 23.44 14.28 -2.40
C SER A 615 23.82 14.79 -3.80
N PRO A 616 23.00 15.67 -4.39
CA PRO A 616 23.33 16.37 -5.63
C PRO A 616 24.53 17.31 -5.50
N LEU A 617 24.92 17.64 -4.28
CA LEU A 617 25.89 18.69 -4.00
C LEU A 617 27.24 18.16 -3.49
N ASP A 618 27.27 16.97 -2.89
CA ASP A 618 28.47 16.38 -2.28
C ASP A 618 28.44 14.83 -2.33
N ALA A 619 29.47 14.21 -2.93
CA ALA A 619 29.56 12.76 -3.08
C ALA A 619 29.79 11.98 -1.76
N ALA A 620 30.09 12.66 -0.66
CA ALA A 620 30.20 12.09 0.68
C ALA A 620 28.90 12.16 1.51
N VAL A 621 27.91 12.94 1.05
CA VAL A 621 26.63 13.14 1.75
C VAL A 621 25.57 12.21 1.16
N ALA A 622 24.81 11.56 2.04
CA ALA A 622 23.65 10.77 1.67
C ALA A 622 22.57 10.79 2.76
N TYR A 623 21.32 10.56 2.35
CA TYR A 623 20.15 10.47 3.20
C TYR A 623 19.47 9.13 3.00
N ALA A 624 18.94 8.54 4.07
CA ALA A 624 18.23 7.27 4.05
C ALA A 624 16.84 7.46 4.68
N ALA A 625 15.80 7.13 3.92
CA ALA A 625 14.48 6.85 4.47
C ALA A 625 14.46 5.39 4.94
N VAL A 626 13.96 5.16 6.16
CA VAL A 626 13.90 3.83 6.75
C VAL A 626 12.47 3.53 7.17
N ASP A 627 11.93 2.44 6.64
CA ASP A 627 10.57 1.99 6.89
C ASP A 627 10.57 0.75 7.79
N ARG A 628 9.79 0.82 8.87
CA ARG A 628 9.66 -0.22 9.87
C ARG A 628 8.20 -0.63 10.14
N HIS A 629 7.24 -0.17 9.33
CA HIS A 629 5.82 -0.45 9.59
C HIS A 629 5.51 -1.95 9.55
N ARG A 630 6.27 -2.73 8.76
CA ARG A 630 6.16 -4.20 8.69
C ARG A 630 6.67 -4.92 9.94
N LEU A 631 7.23 -4.18 10.89
CA LEU A 631 7.59 -4.63 12.24
C LEU A 631 6.65 -4.06 13.31
N ASP A 632 5.50 -3.53 12.89
CA ASP A 632 4.52 -2.84 13.75
C ASP A 632 5.04 -1.53 14.37
N ASP A 633 6.03 -0.89 13.73
CA ASP A 633 6.67 0.36 14.15
C ASP A 633 6.46 1.45 13.08
N PHE A 634 5.67 2.48 13.44
CA PHE A 634 5.19 3.52 12.52
C PHE A 634 5.92 4.85 12.70
N ALA A 635 6.95 4.87 13.56
CA ALA A 635 7.73 6.07 13.77
C ALA A 635 8.47 6.48 12.49
N PRO A 636 8.67 7.79 12.26
CA PRO A 636 9.48 8.25 11.16
C PRO A 636 10.96 7.99 11.45
N TYR A 637 11.69 7.55 10.43
CA TYR A 637 13.13 7.37 10.50
C TYR A 637 13.79 7.94 9.25
N ILE A 638 14.58 9.00 9.44
CA ILE A 638 15.47 9.53 8.43
C ILE A 638 16.87 9.55 9.03
N SER A 639 17.86 9.04 8.29
CA SER A 639 19.26 9.12 8.69
C SER A 639 20.08 9.88 7.65
N ARG A 640 21.03 10.68 8.10
CA ARG A 640 21.93 11.49 7.27
C ARG A 640 23.39 11.18 7.59
N THR A 641 24.21 11.06 6.56
CA THR A 641 25.69 11.03 6.66
C THR A 641 26.31 12.18 5.87
N ARG A 642 27.49 12.63 6.29
CA ARG A 642 28.28 13.68 5.61
C ARG A 642 29.73 13.28 5.33
N ASP A 643 30.09 12.03 5.62
CA ASP A 643 31.47 11.57 5.64
C ASP A 643 31.63 10.20 4.96
N GLY A 644 30.82 9.96 3.93
CA GLY A 644 30.88 8.71 3.16
C GLY A 644 30.31 7.52 3.92
N GLY A 645 29.47 7.74 4.94
CA GLY A 645 28.78 6.70 5.71
C GLY A 645 29.54 6.25 6.95
N ALA A 646 30.63 6.93 7.33
CA ALA A 646 31.37 6.61 8.55
C ALA A 646 30.53 6.92 9.80
N HIS A 647 29.76 8.02 9.76
CA HIS A 647 28.80 8.38 10.81
C HIS A 647 27.44 8.71 10.22
N TRP A 648 26.39 8.28 10.94
CA TRP A 648 24.99 8.56 10.61
C TRP A 648 24.32 9.26 11.79
N THR A 649 23.53 10.29 11.48
CA THR A 649 22.73 11.03 12.46
C THR A 649 21.26 10.93 12.09
N ARG A 650 20.41 10.70 13.09
CA ARG A 650 18.95 10.71 12.94
C ARG A 650 18.45 12.12 12.64
N ALA A 651 17.58 12.28 11.65
CA ALA A 651 17.18 13.55 11.04
C ALA A 651 15.69 13.58 10.67
N ASP A 652 14.81 13.22 11.61
CA ASP A 652 13.34 13.14 11.43
C ASP A 652 12.55 14.05 12.40
N SER A 653 13.21 14.98 13.09
CA SER A 653 12.57 15.89 14.04
C SER A 653 11.51 16.76 13.35
N GLY A 654 10.28 16.73 13.87
CA GLY A 654 9.14 17.50 13.31
C GLY A 654 8.19 16.69 12.42
N ILE A 655 8.55 15.46 12.04
CA ILE A 655 7.64 14.52 11.37
C ILE A 655 6.73 13.85 12.42
N ALA A 656 5.45 13.70 12.11
CA ALA A 656 4.48 13.10 13.04
C ALA A 656 4.82 11.62 13.35
N PRO A 657 4.62 11.13 14.59
CA PRO A 657 5.02 9.78 15.00
C PRO A 657 4.36 8.59 14.28
N GLN A 658 3.27 8.80 13.55
CA GLN A 658 2.60 7.75 12.75
C GLN A 658 2.86 7.91 11.25
N ALA A 659 3.55 9.00 10.84
CA ALA A 659 3.88 9.29 9.46
C ALA A 659 5.22 8.64 9.09
N TYR A 660 5.26 7.30 9.06
CA TYR A 660 6.48 6.58 8.66
C TYR A 660 6.96 7.06 7.28
N VAL A 661 8.28 7.11 7.11
CA VAL A 661 8.93 7.76 5.96
C VAL A 661 9.23 6.75 4.88
N GLN A 662 8.93 7.13 3.65
CA GLN A 662 9.12 6.28 2.48
C GLN A 662 10.11 6.86 1.48
N ALA A 663 10.15 8.19 1.40
CA ALA A 663 11.06 8.90 0.51
C ALA A 663 11.70 10.08 1.22
N VAL A 664 12.97 10.33 0.91
CA VAL A 664 13.68 11.56 1.24
C VAL A 664 14.42 12.03 -0.02
N ARG A 665 14.18 13.25 -0.48
CA ARG A 665 14.81 13.82 -1.68
C ARG A 665 15.50 15.12 -1.34
N ALA A 666 16.69 15.31 -1.92
CA ALA A 666 17.42 16.56 -1.81
C ALA A 666 17.15 17.44 -3.02
N ASP A 667 17.00 18.74 -2.79
CA ASP A 667 16.93 19.71 -3.87
C ASP A 667 18.28 19.75 -4.63
N PRO A 668 18.26 19.73 -5.98
CA PRO A 668 19.48 19.68 -6.78
C PRO A 668 20.29 20.98 -6.76
N GLU A 669 19.68 22.11 -6.40
CA GLU A 669 20.31 23.43 -6.46
C GLU A 669 20.52 24.06 -5.09
N ARG A 670 19.58 23.88 -4.15
CA ARG A 670 19.59 24.53 -2.84
C ARG A 670 20.14 23.60 -1.75
N PRO A 671 21.35 23.88 -1.21
CA PRO A 671 21.89 23.12 -0.09
C PRO A 671 20.94 23.14 1.11
N GLY A 672 20.71 21.96 1.70
CA GLY A 672 19.90 21.80 2.90
C GLY A 672 18.38 21.87 2.70
N LEU A 673 17.89 22.04 1.47
CA LEU A 673 16.47 21.87 1.18
C LEU A 673 16.17 20.41 0.88
N LEU A 674 15.39 19.77 1.74
CA LEU A 674 14.97 18.38 1.61
C LEU A 674 13.44 18.26 1.60
N TYR A 675 12.94 17.24 0.93
CA TYR A 675 11.53 16.85 0.90
C TYR A 675 11.38 15.41 1.38
N ALA A 676 10.32 15.12 2.13
CA ALA A 676 10.03 13.77 2.60
C ALA A 676 8.60 13.35 2.22
N GLY A 677 8.48 12.17 1.61
CA GLY A 677 7.23 11.47 1.38
C GLY A 677 6.96 10.52 2.54
N THR A 678 5.76 10.61 3.11
CA THR A 678 5.35 9.83 4.29
C THR A 678 4.01 9.17 4.04
N GLU A 679 3.61 8.29 4.95
CA GLU A 679 2.30 7.64 4.91
C GLU A 679 1.09 8.59 4.89
N THR A 680 1.25 9.81 5.39
CA THR A 680 0.13 10.76 5.54
C THR A 680 0.29 12.02 4.70
N GLY A 681 1.37 12.14 3.92
CA GLY A 681 1.62 13.31 3.08
C GLY A 681 3.08 13.71 2.95
N VAL A 682 3.30 14.99 2.65
CA VAL A 682 4.63 15.55 2.33
C VAL A 682 5.13 16.49 3.42
N TYR A 683 6.42 16.40 3.73
CA TYR A 683 7.14 17.31 4.61
C TYR A 683 8.31 17.98 3.89
N VAL A 684 8.74 19.13 4.39
CA VAL A 684 9.90 19.88 3.90
C VAL A 684 10.82 20.26 5.05
N SER A 685 12.12 20.22 4.80
CA SER A 685 13.17 20.73 5.69
C SER A 685 14.00 21.77 4.96
N PHE A 686 14.33 22.86 5.66
CA PHE A 686 15.15 23.96 5.13
C PHE A 686 16.54 24.02 5.77
N ASP A 687 16.85 23.06 6.65
CA ASP A 687 18.06 22.97 7.45
C ASP A 687 18.64 21.54 7.41
N ASP A 688 18.51 20.92 6.25
CA ASP A 688 19.14 19.65 5.91
C ASP A 688 18.65 18.45 6.73
N GLY A 689 17.40 18.47 7.16
CA GLY A 689 16.72 17.41 7.91
C GLY A 689 16.79 17.57 9.42
N ASP A 690 17.39 18.64 9.94
CA ASP A 690 17.41 18.89 11.38
C ASP A 690 16.00 19.23 11.90
N HIS A 691 15.16 19.91 11.10
CA HIS A 691 13.75 20.16 11.37
C HIS A 691 12.87 20.00 10.12
N TRP A 692 11.75 19.33 10.29
CA TRP A 692 10.73 19.12 9.28
C TRP A 692 9.42 19.83 9.63
N GLN A 693 8.72 20.27 8.60
CA GLN A 693 7.38 20.84 8.70
C GLN A 693 6.51 20.39 7.53
N SER A 694 5.19 20.40 7.72
CA SER A 694 4.25 19.94 6.69
C SER A 694 4.29 20.81 5.43
N LEU A 695 4.27 20.13 4.27
CA LEU A 695 4.06 20.68 2.93
C LEU A 695 2.74 20.15 2.34
N GLN A 696 1.75 19.83 3.19
CA GLN A 696 0.47 19.23 2.77
C GLN A 696 -0.31 20.14 1.82
N LEU A 697 -0.47 21.42 2.18
CA LEU A 697 -1.26 22.40 1.42
C LEU A 697 -2.64 21.84 1.03
N ASN A 698 -2.93 21.72 -0.27
CA ASN A 698 -4.18 21.17 -0.80
C ASN A 698 -4.05 19.73 -1.32
N LEU A 699 -2.93 19.05 -1.06
CA LEU A 699 -2.81 17.62 -1.34
C LEU A 699 -3.76 16.88 -0.39
N PRO A 700 -4.60 15.96 -0.88
CA PRO A 700 -5.37 15.08 0.00
C PRO A 700 -4.43 14.21 0.84
N VAL A 701 -4.87 13.79 2.03
CA VAL A 701 -4.13 12.79 2.81
C VAL A 701 -4.02 11.52 1.97
N ALA A 702 -2.79 11.03 1.77
CA ALA A 702 -2.49 9.78 1.07
C ALA A 702 -1.05 9.37 1.37
N SER A 703 -0.74 8.09 1.20
CA SER A 703 0.63 7.59 1.23
C SER A 703 1.43 8.18 0.05
N VAL A 704 2.47 8.96 0.34
CA VAL A 704 3.40 9.49 -0.66
C VAL A 704 4.61 8.57 -0.71
N ARG A 705 4.61 7.64 -1.67
CA ARG A 705 5.62 6.57 -1.77
C ARG A 705 6.95 7.08 -2.35
N ASP A 706 6.90 8.10 -3.19
CA ASP A 706 8.09 8.67 -3.82
C ASP A 706 7.89 10.14 -4.24
N LEU A 707 9.00 10.86 -4.36
CA LEU A 707 9.08 12.24 -4.80
C LEU A 707 10.16 12.37 -5.89
N ALA A 708 9.95 13.27 -6.84
CA ALA A 708 10.99 13.69 -7.80
C ALA A 708 11.06 15.21 -7.87
N VAL A 709 12.27 15.74 -8.08
CA VAL A 709 12.49 17.17 -8.32
C VAL A 709 12.91 17.35 -9.78
N HIS A 710 12.15 18.14 -10.54
CA HIS A 710 12.46 18.47 -11.93
C HIS A 710 12.51 19.99 -12.10
N GLY A 711 13.72 20.55 -12.22
CA GLY A 711 13.90 22.00 -12.21
C GLY A 711 13.35 22.61 -10.92
N ARG A 712 12.25 23.34 -11.02
CA ARG A 712 11.56 23.98 -9.89
C ARG A 712 10.34 23.21 -9.38
N ASP A 713 9.97 22.14 -10.06
CA ASP A 713 8.74 21.40 -9.80
C ASP A 713 9.05 20.25 -8.83
N LEU A 714 8.23 20.11 -7.80
CA LEU A 714 8.23 18.93 -6.93
C LEU A 714 7.06 18.02 -7.35
N ILE A 715 7.39 16.79 -7.73
CA ILE A 715 6.43 15.80 -8.18
C ILE A 715 6.24 14.76 -7.09
N ALA A 716 4.98 14.41 -6.79
CA ALA A 716 4.63 13.37 -5.84
C ALA A 716 3.94 12.17 -6.51
N ALA A 717 4.45 10.97 -6.24
CA ALA A 717 3.73 9.72 -6.43
C ALA A 717 2.92 9.42 -5.16
N THR A 718 1.61 9.48 -5.27
CA THR A 718 0.72 8.98 -4.22
C THR A 718 0.29 7.56 -4.52
N HIS A 719 0.00 6.79 -3.48
CA HIS A 719 -0.49 5.43 -3.60
C HIS A 719 -2.02 5.36 -3.49
N GLY A 720 -2.74 6.19 -4.25
CA GLY A 720 -4.21 6.21 -4.20
C GLY A 720 -4.86 7.53 -4.58
N ARG A 721 -4.07 8.55 -4.96
CA ARG A 721 -4.54 9.85 -5.47
C ARG A 721 -3.79 10.29 -6.74
N SER A 722 -3.16 9.37 -7.48
CA SER A 722 -2.38 9.63 -8.71
C SER A 722 -1.16 10.57 -8.51
N PHE A 723 -0.58 11.12 -9.60
CA PHE A 723 0.54 12.05 -9.51
C PHE A 723 0.10 13.49 -9.27
N TRP A 724 0.93 14.23 -8.55
CA TRP A 724 0.76 15.66 -8.30
C TRP A 724 2.05 16.42 -8.59
N VAL A 725 1.92 17.67 -9.04
CA VAL A 725 3.02 18.62 -9.19
C VAL A 725 2.76 19.83 -8.31
N LEU A 726 3.74 20.27 -7.54
CA LEU A 726 3.68 21.50 -6.76
C LEU A 726 4.09 22.68 -7.64
N ASP A 727 3.14 23.56 -7.93
CA ASP A 727 3.35 24.81 -8.69
C ASP A 727 3.51 26.03 -7.77
#